data_AF-A0A835PA25-F1
#
_entry.id   AF-A0A835PA25-F1
#
_cell.length_a   1.000
_cell.length_b   1.000
_cell.length_c   1.000
_cell.angle_alpha   90.00
_cell.angle_beta   90.00
_cell.angle_gamma   90.00
#
_symmetry.space_group_name_H-M   'P 1'
#
loop_
_entity.id
_entity.type
_entity.pdbx_description
1 polymer ?
#
loop_
_entity_poly.entity_id
_entity_poly.type
_entity_poly.pdbx_seq_one_letter_code
_entity_poly.pdbx_strand_id
1 'polypeptide(L)'
;MESSLKKTKVLGSATSANIKQESSVKKESSVKKEKTDDSDHIPIAQGMKKPVSSGISSKKEIKKTTTFKKDGKNIKAMKDSKYSRSLVVPPGSGGGQKWTTLVHNGVIFPPSYKPHGIRMLYNGQPIDLTPEQEEVATMFAVMKDTDYATKTRFIENFMNDWRQILGKNHIIKKFELCDFTPIYEWHLREKEKKKQMTLEEKKKLKEDKLKQEEKYMWAIVDGVKEKVGNFRVEPPALFRGRGEHPKMGKLKRRILPHDITINIGKEAPIPECPIPGERWKEVKHDNTVTWLAYWSDPINSKEYKYVFLAASSSLKGQSDKEKYEKARMLKDYIQNIRANYTKDFTSKDATKRQIAVATYLIDKLALRAGNEKDDDEADTVGCCTLKVENVTLVPPNNLQFDFLGKDSIRYFNTVEVEVPVYKAIGEFQTAKKTDGKRKVDGDDLFDLLDTSKLNAHLKELMPGLTAKVFRTFNASITLDVMLSEETKGGNVQEKHAVYQIANKEVAIICNHQRTVSKSHEAQMSRLNEKIDELKVQRKELEVDLSKVKKGKPLARDSDGKPKKNVAPEVLEKKIAQIDHKIEKMELSKRTKEDLKTVALGTSKINYLDPRITVAWCKRNEVPIEKIFNKSLLAKFAWAMDVDPEFRF
;
A
#
# COMPACT_ATOMS: atom_id res chain seq x y z
N MET A 1 -54.30 27.68 1.45
CA MET A 1 -55.45 28.32 0.77
C MET A 1 -54.97 28.93 -0.54
N GLU A 2 -55.89 29.41 -1.36
CA GLU A 2 -55.65 30.12 -2.63
C GLU A 2 -54.61 31.25 -2.48
N SER A 3 -53.66 31.43 -3.42
CA SER A 3 -53.78 31.93 -4.81
C SER A 3 -53.78 33.47 -4.91
N SER A 4 -53.41 33.99 -6.10
CA SER A 4 -53.74 35.34 -6.60
C SER A 4 -52.99 36.55 -5.99
N LEU A 5 -52.72 37.64 -6.71
CA LEU A 5 -52.83 37.95 -8.18
C LEU A 5 -52.10 39.29 -8.51
N LYS A 6 -51.94 39.59 -9.83
CA LYS A 6 -51.71 40.94 -10.45
C LYS A 6 -50.32 41.58 -10.19
N LYS A 7 -49.75 42.47 -11.02
CA LYS A 7 -50.01 43.01 -12.40
C LYS A 7 -48.67 43.62 -12.94
N THR A 8 -48.41 44.03 -14.20
CA THR A 8 -48.73 43.54 -15.58
C THR A 8 -48.28 44.60 -16.63
N LYS A 9 -47.59 44.19 -17.74
CA LYS A 9 -47.48 44.89 -19.07
C LYS A 9 -46.62 46.19 -19.20
N VAL A 10 -46.19 46.71 -20.37
CA VAL A 10 -46.22 46.31 -21.83
C VAL A 10 -44.85 46.66 -22.50
N LEU A 11 -44.63 46.15 -23.74
CA LEU A 11 -43.73 46.58 -24.86
C LEU A 11 -42.45 45.74 -25.07
N GLY A 12 -42.13 45.24 -26.28
CA GLY A 12 -42.99 44.93 -27.45
C GLY A 12 -42.35 45.09 -28.84
N SER A 13 -42.37 44.02 -29.66
CA SER A 13 -41.91 43.97 -31.09
C SER A 13 -40.38 44.15 -31.30
N ALA A 14 -39.70 43.56 -32.28
CA ALA A 14 -40.05 42.63 -33.38
C ALA A 14 -38.97 41.49 -33.42
N THR A 15 -38.68 40.65 -34.43
CA THR A 15 -39.08 40.49 -35.86
C THR A 15 -38.85 39.01 -36.27
N SER A 16 -39.33 38.57 -37.46
CA SER A 16 -39.10 37.21 -38.01
C SER A 16 -38.57 37.24 -39.45
N ALA A 17 -37.63 36.35 -39.81
CA ALA A 17 -37.11 36.20 -41.19
C ALA A 17 -36.71 34.74 -41.54
N ASN A 18 -37.74 33.95 -41.82
CA ASN A 18 -37.82 32.65 -42.50
C ASN A 18 -36.89 32.49 -43.75
N ILE A 19 -36.34 31.28 -44.05
CA ILE A 19 -36.44 30.56 -45.36
C ILE A 19 -35.52 29.31 -45.55
N LYS A 20 -36.18 28.18 -45.89
CA LYS A 20 -35.81 26.99 -46.71
C LYS A 20 -34.61 26.06 -46.42
N GLN A 21 -34.78 24.84 -46.96
CA GLN A 21 -33.87 23.68 -47.00
C GLN A 21 -32.96 23.75 -48.23
N GLU A 22 -31.83 23.03 -48.21
CA GLU A 22 -31.45 22.11 -49.31
C GLU A 22 -30.47 21.03 -48.84
N SER A 23 -30.26 19.98 -49.65
CA SER A 23 -29.55 18.76 -49.26
C SER A 23 -28.38 18.41 -50.18
N SER A 24 -27.22 18.06 -49.63
CA SER A 24 -26.12 17.42 -50.38
C SER A 24 -25.24 16.54 -49.48
N VAL A 25 -24.41 15.67 -50.08
CA VAL A 25 -23.72 14.56 -49.40
C VAL A 25 -22.25 14.48 -49.83
N LYS A 26 -21.29 14.50 -48.87
CA LYS A 26 -20.10 13.61 -48.83
C LYS A 26 -19.08 13.89 -47.70
N LYS A 27 -18.61 12.77 -47.11
CA LYS A 27 -17.25 12.44 -46.62
C LYS A 27 -16.43 13.37 -45.67
N GLU A 28 -16.02 12.74 -44.57
CA GLU A 28 -14.64 12.67 -44.03
C GLU A 28 -13.90 13.93 -43.54
N SER A 29 -13.81 14.06 -42.22
CA SER A 29 -12.50 14.06 -41.54
C SER A 29 -12.62 13.58 -40.09
N SER A 30 -11.67 12.76 -39.61
CA SER A 30 -11.76 12.03 -38.33
C SER A 30 -10.83 12.61 -37.26
N VAL A 31 -11.36 13.51 -36.43
CA VAL A 31 -10.63 14.11 -35.30
C VAL A 31 -10.46 13.08 -34.17
N LYS A 32 -9.22 12.66 -33.91
CA LYS A 32 -8.88 11.78 -32.79
C LYS A 32 -9.10 12.49 -31.44
N LYS A 33 -9.92 11.91 -30.57
CA LYS A 33 -9.87 12.18 -29.12
C LYS A 33 -8.97 11.15 -28.43
N GLU A 34 -7.83 11.59 -27.91
CA GLU A 34 -7.05 10.80 -26.94
C GLU A 34 -7.34 11.32 -25.53
N LYS A 35 -8.00 10.49 -24.71
CA LYS A 35 -7.40 9.69 -23.63
C LYS A 35 -6.85 10.55 -22.49
N THR A 36 -7.67 10.69 -21.46
CA THR A 36 -7.22 11.01 -20.10
C THR A 36 -6.47 9.81 -19.51
N ASP A 37 -5.29 10.05 -19.00
CA ASP A 37 -4.41 9.04 -18.39
C ASP A 37 -4.41 9.24 -16.86
N ASP A 38 -4.89 8.27 -16.11
CA ASP A 38 -4.87 8.28 -14.63
C ASP A 38 -4.10 7.06 -14.13
N SER A 39 -3.07 7.30 -13.31
CA SER A 39 -1.85 6.48 -13.41
C SER A 39 -1.73 5.41 -12.31
N ASP A 40 -2.05 4.16 -12.64
CA ASP A 40 -1.59 2.99 -11.87
C ASP A 40 -1.20 1.79 -12.76
N HIS A 41 0.10 1.49 -12.76
CA HIS A 41 0.81 0.29 -13.25
C HIS A 41 0.35 -0.45 -14.54
N ILE A 42 1.06 -0.23 -15.65
CA ILE A 42 1.21 -1.16 -16.80
C ILE A 42 2.70 -1.22 -17.23
N PRO A 43 3.28 -2.37 -17.67
CA PRO A 43 4.73 -2.51 -17.89
C PRO A 43 5.22 -2.56 -19.35
N ILE A 44 6.25 -1.75 -19.63
CA ILE A 44 7.51 -2.00 -20.40
C ILE A 44 7.45 -2.56 -21.85
N ALA A 45 8.33 -1.98 -22.70
CA ALA A 45 8.87 -2.45 -23.99
C ALA A 45 8.12 -2.11 -25.30
N GLN A 46 8.62 -1.08 -26.00
CA GLN A 46 8.92 -1.15 -27.44
C GLN A 46 10.30 -0.51 -27.68
N GLY A 47 11.11 -1.11 -28.57
CA GLY A 47 12.48 -0.68 -28.83
C GLY A 47 12.60 0.24 -30.05
N MET A 48 13.47 1.25 -29.96
CA MET A 48 13.85 2.06 -31.13
C MET A 48 14.77 1.26 -32.05
N LYS A 49 14.37 1.07 -33.31
CA LYS A 49 15.29 0.70 -34.38
C LYS A 49 16.18 1.90 -34.71
N LYS A 50 17.48 1.67 -34.90
CA LYS A 50 18.34 2.56 -35.71
C LYS A 50 18.60 1.90 -37.07
N PRO A 51 18.82 2.68 -38.14
CA PRO A 51 19.09 2.15 -39.48
C PRO A 51 20.49 1.54 -39.60
N VAL A 52 20.70 0.77 -40.65
CA VAL A 52 21.98 0.16 -41.02
C VAL A 52 22.71 1.06 -42.02
N SER A 53 24.02 1.21 -41.86
CA SER A 53 24.97 1.55 -42.92
C SER A 53 26.19 0.62 -42.81
N SER A 54 26.95 0.50 -43.90
CA SER A 54 27.91 -0.59 -44.15
C SER A 54 29.38 -0.19 -43.91
N GLY A 55 30.27 -1.17 -43.63
CA GLY A 55 31.72 -0.97 -43.78
C GLY A 55 32.68 -1.85 -42.95
N ILE A 56 33.14 -2.96 -43.54
CA ILE A 56 34.51 -3.51 -43.45
C ILE A 56 35.13 -3.89 -42.08
N SER A 57 35.21 -5.22 -41.86
CA SER A 57 36.35 -6.04 -41.37
C SER A 57 37.45 -5.49 -40.43
N SER A 58 37.67 -6.17 -39.29
CA SER A 58 38.91 -6.92 -39.01
C SER A 58 38.86 -7.70 -37.67
N LYS A 59 39.80 -8.63 -37.42
CA LYS A 59 39.83 -9.54 -36.24
C LYS A 59 40.91 -9.11 -35.22
N LYS A 60 40.60 -9.15 -33.91
CA LYS A 60 41.35 -9.98 -32.91
C LYS A 60 40.85 -9.85 -31.45
N GLU A 61 40.77 -11.03 -30.81
CA GLU A 61 41.16 -11.40 -29.43
C GLU A 61 40.63 -10.70 -28.15
N ILE A 62 40.73 -11.48 -27.06
CA ILE A 62 40.07 -11.31 -25.76
C ILE A 62 41.00 -10.64 -24.74
N LYS A 63 40.48 -9.74 -23.89
CA LYS A 63 40.94 -9.62 -22.49
C LYS A 63 39.86 -9.05 -21.56
N LYS A 64 39.83 -9.52 -20.31
CA LYS A 64 38.87 -9.12 -19.26
C LYS A 64 39.36 -7.86 -18.54
N THR A 65 38.51 -6.85 -18.39
CA THR A 65 38.49 -5.96 -17.22
C THR A 65 37.11 -5.30 -17.08
N THR A 66 36.47 -5.46 -15.93
CA THR A 66 35.11 -4.94 -15.66
C THR A 66 35.14 -3.58 -14.96
N THR A 67 34.87 -2.50 -15.69
CA THR A 67 34.63 -1.17 -15.12
C THR A 67 33.28 -0.63 -15.57
N PHE A 68 32.22 -0.93 -14.82
CA PHE A 68 30.88 -0.39 -15.09
C PHE A 68 30.84 1.12 -14.81
N LYS A 69 30.84 1.93 -15.87
CA LYS A 69 30.59 3.38 -15.77
C LYS A 69 29.13 3.65 -15.35
N LYS A 70 28.92 4.76 -14.65
CA LYS A 70 27.61 5.28 -14.26
C LYS A 70 26.74 5.52 -15.50
N ASP A 71 25.50 5.03 -15.47
CA ASP A 71 24.43 5.56 -16.32
C ASP A 71 23.16 5.78 -15.49
N GLY A 72 22.86 7.04 -15.16
CA GLY A 72 21.85 7.41 -14.19
C GLY A 72 20.51 7.73 -14.84
N LYS A 73 19.49 6.87 -14.65
CA LYS A 73 18.10 7.19 -15.02
C LYS A 73 17.03 6.49 -14.18
N ASN A 74 15.96 7.25 -13.94
CA ASN A 74 14.64 6.80 -13.47
C ASN A 74 14.57 6.11 -12.10
N ILE A 75 14.74 6.93 -11.05
CA ILE A 75 13.94 6.78 -9.83
C ILE A 75 12.65 7.63 -10.00
N LYS A 76 11.51 6.95 -10.20
CA LYS A 76 10.21 7.44 -9.73
C LYS A 76 10.11 6.99 -8.28
N ALA A 77 10.04 7.92 -7.33
CA ALA A 77 9.77 7.58 -5.95
C ALA A 77 8.30 7.10 -5.86
N MET A 78 8.10 5.81 -5.58
CA MET A 78 6.87 5.40 -4.90
C MET A 78 6.80 6.16 -3.57
N LYS A 79 5.60 6.49 -3.12
CA LYS A 79 5.43 7.11 -1.78
C LYS A 79 5.81 6.07 -0.73
N ASP A 80 6.95 6.26 -0.05
CA ASP A 80 7.38 5.45 1.09
C ASP A 80 6.54 5.70 2.37
N SER A 81 5.24 6.02 2.20
CA SER A 81 4.26 6.31 3.26
C SER A 81 3.78 5.05 4.01
N LYS A 82 4.71 4.12 4.28
CA LYS A 82 4.52 2.91 5.09
C LYS A 82 5.57 2.74 6.19
N TYR A 83 6.57 3.63 6.27
CA TYR A 83 7.56 3.64 7.36
C TYR A 83 7.32 4.70 8.46
N SER A 84 6.44 5.69 8.23
CA SER A 84 5.79 6.41 9.34
C SER A 84 4.75 5.49 9.97
N ARG A 85 5.19 4.69 10.94
CA ARG A 85 4.32 4.08 11.94
C ARG A 85 4.63 4.81 13.25
N SER A 86 3.61 5.34 13.89
CA SER A 86 3.75 5.75 15.28
C SER A 86 4.04 4.52 16.16
N LEU A 87 4.82 4.73 17.21
CA LEU A 87 5.20 3.67 18.14
C LEU A 87 5.16 4.20 19.57
N VAL A 88 4.45 3.46 20.42
CA VAL A 88 4.37 3.63 21.88
C VAL A 88 5.71 3.31 22.57
N VAL A 89 6.58 2.53 21.92
CA VAL A 89 7.88 2.08 22.47
C VAL A 89 9.01 2.37 21.47
N PRO A 90 10.18 2.90 21.90
CA PRO A 90 11.33 3.08 21.03
C PRO A 90 11.77 1.80 20.31
N PRO A 91 11.85 1.76 18.97
CA PRO A 91 12.24 0.57 18.22
C PRO A 91 13.77 0.40 18.23
N GLY A 92 14.29 -0.20 19.30
CA GLY A 92 15.73 -0.47 19.44
C GLY A 92 16.14 -1.45 20.53
N SER A 93 15.28 -1.77 21.51
CA SER A 93 15.63 -2.45 22.78
C SER A 93 16.08 -3.93 22.71
N GLY A 94 16.64 -4.40 21.59
CA GLY A 94 17.58 -5.51 21.62
C GLY A 94 18.94 -4.95 22.05
N GLY A 95 19.44 -5.36 23.22
CA GLY A 95 20.59 -4.71 23.88
C GLY A 95 21.88 -4.61 23.05
N GLY A 96 22.81 -3.80 23.54
CA GLY A 96 24.11 -3.55 22.90
C GLY A 96 24.10 -2.44 21.85
N GLN A 97 25.31 -2.02 21.46
CA GLN A 97 25.57 -0.97 20.48
C GLN A 97 25.04 -1.32 19.08
N LYS A 98 24.65 -0.30 18.30
CA LYS A 98 24.11 -0.42 16.93
C LYS A 98 24.93 0.33 15.87
N TRP A 99 25.79 1.24 16.30
CA TRP A 99 26.74 2.00 15.47
C TRP A 99 27.82 2.60 16.37
N THR A 100 28.99 2.94 15.83
CA THR A 100 30.07 3.65 16.55
C THR A 100 30.11 5.14 16.17
N THR A 101 29.85 5.43 14.90
CA THR A 101 29.76 6.78 14.34
C THR A 101 28.48 6.93 13.55
N LEU A 102 27.84 8.09 13.69
CA LEU A 102 26.62 8.45 12.99
C LEU A 102 26.66 9.93 12.61
N VAL A 103 26.57 10.24 11.32
CA VAL A 103 26.51 11.62 10.80
C VAL A 103 25.33 11.74 9.85
N HIS A 104 24.50 12.77 9.99
CA HIS A 104 23.41 13.05 9.04
C HIS A 104 23.06 14.54 9.06
N ASN A 105 22.26 15.00 8.10
CA ASN A 105 21.90 16.42 7.96
C ASN A 105 20.55 16.77 8.62
N GLY A 106 20.11 16.01 9.63
CA GLY A 106 18.82 16.21 10.29
C GLY A 106 17.64 15.88 9.37
N VAL A 107 16.65 16.78 9.30
CA VAL A 107 15.41 16.60 8.55
C VAL A 107 15.06 17.82 7.71
N ILE A 108 14.30 17.63 6.64
CA ILE A 108 13.71 18.73 5.86
C ILE A 108 12.24 18.92 6.24
N PHE A 109 11.87 20.17 6.53
CA PHE A 109 10.51 20.55 6.88
C PHE A 109 9.59 20.71 5.66
N PRO A 110 8.27 20.58 5.82
CA PRO A 110 7.32 21.06 4.81
C PRO A 110 7.50 22.58 4.62
N PRO A 111 7.39 23.11 3.38
CA PRO A 111 7.48 24.54 3.15
C PRO A 111 6.39 25.29 3.93
N SER A 112 6.67 26.52 4.33
CA SER A 112 5.69 27.44 4.91
C SER A 112 4.47 27.57 4.00
N TYR A 113 3.29 27.79 4.60
CA TYR A 113 2.09 28.05 3.84
C TYR A 113 2.27 29.27 2.94
N LYS A 114 1.62 29.24 1.78
CA LYS A 114 1.56 30.37 0.84
C LYS A 114 0.09 30.73 0.66
N PRO A 115 -0.38 31.82 1.31
CA PRO A 115 -1.75 32.25 1.19
C PRO A 115 -2.18 32.49 -0.26
N HIS A 116 -3.43 32.17 -0.54
CA HIS A 116 -4.00 32.29 -1.89
C HIS A 116 -5.03 33.41 -2.04
N GLY A 117 -5.54 33.97 -0.94
CA GLY A 117 -6.51 35.07 -0.95
C GLY A 117 -7.90 34.69 -1.47
N ILE A 118 -8.16 33.39 -1.70
CA ILE A 118 -9.44 32.89 -2.19
C ILE A 118 -10.43 32.83 -1.02
N ARG A 119 -11.25 33.88 -0.92
CA ARG A 119 -12.35 33.96 0.04
C ARG A 119 -13.31 32.78 -0.15
N MET A 120 -13.49 32.00 0.92
CA MET A 120 -14.64 31.11 1.05
C MET A 120 -15.90 31.92 1.37
N LEU A 121 -17.08 31.30 1.28
CA LEU A 121 -18.32 31.94 1.71
C LEU A 121 -18.75 31.45 3.10
N TYR A 122 -19.34 32.33 3.89
CA TYR A 122 -20.07 32.00 5.11
C TYR A 122 -21.46 32.63 5.07
N ASN A 123 -22.50 31.81 5.20
CA ASN A 123 -23.90 32.21 5.01
C ASN A 123 -24.13 32.97 3.67
N GLY A 124 -23.48 32.50 2.60
CA GLY A 124 -23.51 33.11 1.27
C GLY A 124 -22.63 34.35 1.07
N GLN A 125 -22.06 34.93 2.14
CA GLN A 125 -21.21 36.13 2.05
C GLN A 125 -19.72 35.77 2.00
N PRO A 126 -18.90 36.41 1.13
CA PRO A 126 -17.44 36.21 1.14
C PRO A 126 -16.82 36.64 2.46
N ILE A 127 -15.85 35.87 2.95
CA ILE A 127 -15.12 36.18 4.19
C ILE A 127 -13.61 36.21 3.98
N ASP A 128 -12.93 37.10 4.68
CA ASP A 128 -11.48 37.09 4.84
C ASP A 128 -11.07 36.13 5.97
N LEU A 129 -9.90 35.50 5.81
CA LEU A 129 -9.27 34.61 6.79
C LEU A 129 -7.80 35.04 6.96
N THR A 130 -7.24 34.86 8.17
CA THR A 130 -5.78 34.99 8.35
C THR A 130 -5.05 33.85 7.64
N PRO A 131 -3.75 33.98 7.32
CA PRO A 131 -2.95 32.92 6.69
C PRO A 131 -3.05 31.53 7.36
N GLU A 132 -3.16 31.47 8.69
CA GLU A 132 -3.29 30.23 9.45
C GLU A 132 -4.70 29.63 9.36
N GLN A 133 -5.72 30.49 9.41
CA GLN A 133 -7.13 30.10 9.23
C GLN A 133 -7.39 29.62 7.79
N GLU A 134 -6.75 30.26 6.81
CA GLU A 134 -6.78 29.88 5.39
C GLU A 134 -6.05 28.54 5.15
N GLU A 135 -4.89 28.29 5.77
CA GLU A 135 -4.19 27.00 5.69
C GLU A 135 -5.12 25.84 6.13
N VAL A 136 -5.83 25.99 7.25
CA VAL A 136 -6.73 24.95 7.77
C VAL A 136 -8.03 24.84 6.98
N ALA A 137 -8.63 25.95 6.53
CA ALA A 137 -9.77 25.93 5.62
C ALA A 137 -9.44 25.22 4.30
N THR A 138 -8.22 25.44 3.77
CA THR A 138 -7.71 24.78 2.57
C THR A 138 -7.60 23.27 2.75
N MET A 139 -7.14 22.79 3.90
CA MET A 139 -7.04 21.34 4.18
C MET A 139 -8.40 20.63 4.11
N PHE A 140 -9.48 21.29 4.55
CA PHE A 140 -10.83 20.77 4.39
C PHE A 140 -11.31 20.89 2.92
N ALA A 141 -11.13 22.06 2.30
CA ALA A 141 -11.57 22.32 0.94
C ALA A 141 -11.03 21.31 -0.08
N VAL A 142 -9.73 20.96 -0.02
CA VAL A 142 -9.12 19.96 -0.93
C VAL A 142 -9.60 18.52 -0.69
N MET A 143 -10.40 18.28 0.35
CA MET A 143 -11.01 16.99 0.69
C MET A 143 -12.51 16.91 0.39
N LYS A 144 -13.15 17.97 -0.14
CA LYS A 144 -14.61 18.04 -0.39
C LYS A 144 -15.17 16.80 -1.09
N ASP A 145 -14.53 16.36 -2.18
CA ASP A 145 -14.95 15.19 -2.98
C ASP A 145 -14.42 13.85 -2.42
N THR A 146 -14.35 13.71 -1.09
CA THR A 146 -13.90 12.47 -0.43
C THR A 146 -14.84 12.04 0.69
N ASP A 147 -14.97 10.72 0.83
CA ASP A 147 -15.81 10.02 1.82
C ASP A 147 -15.50 10.37 3.31
N TYR A 148 -14.51 11.23 3.58
CA TYR A 148 -14.24 11.81 4.89
C TYR A 148 -14.99 13.14 5.11
N ALA A 149 -15.14 13.98 4.09
CA ALA A 149 -15.77 15.30 4.21
C ALA A 149 -17.29 15.25 4.46
N THR A 150 -17.89 14.07 4.34
CA THR A 150 -19.30 13.79 4.65
C THR A 150 -19.52 13.14 6.02
N LYS A 151 -18.44 12.75 6.74
CA LYS A 151 -18.56 12.09 8.05
C LYS A 151 -18.74 13.10 9.17
N THR A 152 -19.82 12.96 9.94
CA THR A 152 -20.13 13.83 11.10
C THR A 152 -18.95 13.98 12.04
N ARG A 153 -18.33 12.87 12.49
CA ARG A 153 -17.18 12.89 13.41
C ARG A 153 -15.93 13.57 12.82
N PHE A 154 -15.76 13.55 11.50
CA PHE A 154 -14.67 14.25 10.82
C PHE A 154 -14.93 15.76 10.81
N ILE A 155 -16.16 16.17 10.49
CA ILE A 155 -16.62 17.57 10.48
C ILE A 155 -16.55 18.17 11.90
N GLU A 156 -17.03 17.45 12.91
CA GLU A 156 -16.99 17.83 14.33
C GLU A 156 -15.56 18.14 14.80
N ASN A 157 -14.63 17.19 14.62
CA ASN A 157 -13.24 17.33 15.02
C ASN A 157 -12.54 18.47 14.25
N PHE A 158 -12.77 18.57 12.93
CA PHE A 158 -12.26 19.68 12.11
C PHE A 158 -12.73 21.03 12.65
N MET A 159 -14.04 21.20 12.90
CA MET A 159 -14.60 22.45 13.43
C MET A 159 -14.11 22.77 14.83
N ASN A 160 -13.94 21.77 15.70
CA ASN A 160 -13.46 21.97 17.07
C ASN A 160 -12.01 22.45 17.11
N ASP A 161 -11.15 21.96 16.22
CA ASP A 161 -9.77 22.43 16.10
C ASP A 161 -9.69 23.78 15.36
N TRP A 162 -10.42 23.95 14.25
CA TRP A 162 -10.42 25.20 13.47
C TRP A 162 -11.02 26.37 14.26
N ARG A 163 -12.05 26.16 15.09
CA ARG A 163 -12.60 27.19 16.01
C ARG A 163 -11.57 27.79 16.96
N GLN A 164 -10.54 27.04 17.36
CA GLN A 164 -9.47 27.54 18.23
C GLN A 164 -8.59 28.55 17.48
N ILE A 165 -8.33 28.30 16.19
CA ILE A 165 -7.52 29.13 15.29
C ILE A 165 -8.31 30.34 14.74
N LEU A 166 -9.61 30.17 14.52
CA LEU A 166 -10.54 31.26 14.21
C LEU A 166 -10.69 32.23 15.39
N GLY A 167 -10.67 31.71 16.62
CA GLY A 167 -10.81 32.48 17.85
C GLY A 167 -12.27 32.73 18.25
N LYS A 168 -12.48 33.04 19.54
CA LYS A 168 -13.81 33.12 20.17
C LYS A 168 -14.78 34.09 19.46
N ASN A 169 -14.27 35.19 18.91
CA ASN A 169 -15.08 36.26 18.35
C ASN A 169 -15.34 36.13 16.83
N HIS A 170 -14.82 35.09 16.16
CA HIS A 170 -14.97 34.94 14.71
C HIS A 170 -16.43 34.70 14.29
N ILE A 171 -16.83 35.23 13.13
CA ILE A 171 -18.20 35.10 12.59
C ILE A 171 -18.58 33.64 12.25
N ILE A 172 -17.59 32.81 11.89
CA ILE A 172 -17.79 31.39 11.61
C ILE A 172 -18.12 30.63 12.90
N LYS A 173 -19.36 30.14 13.02
CA LYS A 173 -19.83 29.30 14.14
C LYS A 173 -20.32 27.93 13.70
N LYS A 174 -21.09 27.86 12.61
CA LYS A 174 -21.77 26.67 12.08
C LYS A 174 -21.08 26.15 10.81
N PHE A 175 -20.89 24.83 10.70
CA PHE A 175 -20.26 24.24 9.51
C PHE A 175 -21.18 24.29 8.30
N GLU A 176 -22.48 24.16 8.55
CA GLU A 176 -23.55 24.08 7.55
C GLU A 176 -23.73 25.40 6.78
N LEU A 177 -23.14 26.49 7.29
CA LEU A 177 -23.09 27.81 6.66
C LEU A 177 -21.77 28.07 5.90
N CYS A 178 -20.80 27.15 5.95
CA CYS A 178 -19.48 27.31 5.33
C CYS A 178 -19.47 26.70 3.91
N ASP A 179 -19.22 27.52 2.88
CA ASP A 179 -18.97 27.01 1.52
C ASP A 179 -17.50 27.15 1.13
N PHE A 180 -16.82 26.01 1.10
CA PHE A 180 -15.42 25.84 0.69
C PHE A 180 -15.23 25.72 -0.84
N THR A 181 -16.32 25.77 -1.64
CA THR A 181 -16.27 25.58 -3.10
C THR A 181 -15.29 26.53 -3.82
N PRO A 182 -15.21 27.84 -3.52
CA PRO A 182 -14.24 28.74 -4.17
C PRO A 182 -12.78 28.27 -4.03
N ILE A 183 -12.41 27.78 -2.84
CA ILE A 183 -11.08 27.23 -2.55
C ILE A 183 -10.89 25.87 -3.25
N TYR A 184 -11.92 25.02 -3.27
CA TYR A 184 -11.86 23.73 -3.95
C TYR A 184 -11.66 23.88 -5.46
N GLU A 185 -12.39 24.79 -6.12
CA GLU A 185 -12.18 25.09 -7.53
C GLU A 185 -10.79 25.69 -7.81
N TRP A 186 -10.30 26.58 -6.93
CA TRP A 186 -8.93 27.08 -7.03
C TRP A 186 -7.93 25.92 -6.99
N HIS A 187 -8.12 24.95 -6.09
CA HIS A 187 -7.28 23.75 -6.02
C HIS A 187 -7.35 22.93 -7.31
N LEU A 188 -8.53 22.75 -7.90
CA LEU A 188 -8.69 22.07 -9.19
C LEU A 188 -7.98 22.81 -10.34
N ARG A 189 -8.10 24.14 -10.41
CA ARG A 189 -7.38 24.98 -11.39
C ARG A 189 -5.86 24.85 -11.21
N GLU A 190 -5.37 24.90 -9.97
CA GLU A 190 -3.95 24.71 -9.64
C GLU A 190 -3.41 23.30 -9.93
N LYS A 191 -4.25 22.28 -9.73
CA LYS A 191 -3.95 20.89 -10.07
C LYS A 191 -3.84 20.72 -11.59
N GLU A 192 -4.71 21.39 -12.36
CA GLU A 192 -4.70 21.31 -13.82
C GLU A 192 -3.53 22.08 -14.44
N LYS A 193 -3.20 23.30 -13.98
CA LYS A 193 -1.97 24.01 -14.38
C LYS A 193 -0.72 23.12 -14.22
N LYS A 194 -0.63 22.40 -13.09
CA LYS A 194 0.50 21.47 -12.80
C LYS A 194 0.52 20.23 -13.71
N LYS A 195 -0.62 19.81 -14.28
CA LYS A 195 -0.64 18.84 -15.39
C LYS A 195 -0.18 19.46 -16.70
N GLN A 196 -0.54 20.71 -16.98
CA GLN A 196 -0.26 21.39 -18.24
C GLN A 196 1.20 21.87 -18.40
N MET A 197 1.96 22.06 -17.31
CA MET A 197 3.41 22.36 -17.34
C MET A 197 4.17 21.44 -18.31
N THR A 198 5.17 21.98 -19.01
CA THR A 198 6.01 21.24 -19.96
C THR A 198 6.84 20.12 -19.32
N LEU A 199 7.41 19.24 -20.15
CA LEU A 199 8.34 18.22 -19.68
C LEU A 199 9.65 18.84 -19.18
N GLU A 200 10.15 19.92 -19.79
CA GLU A 200 11.33 20.65 -19.29
C GLU A 200 11.09 21.29 -17.92
N GLU A 201 9.98 22.01 -17.71
CA GLU A 201 9.69 22.64 -16.40
C GLU A 201 9.51 21.59 -15.30
N LYS A 202 8.75 20.52 -15.58
CA LYS A 202 8.58 19.38 -14.65
C LYS A 202 9.92 18.70 -14.32
N LYS A 203 10.84 18.61 -15.30
CA LYS A 203 12.20 18.09 -15.08
C LYS A 203 13.02 19.05 -14.21
N LYS A 204 13.10 20.34 -14.57
CA LYS A 204 13.85 21.37 -13.83
C LYS A 204 13.39 21.46 -12.37
N LEU A 205 12.08 21.57 -12.13
CA LEU A 205 11.50 21.61 -10.78
C LEU A 205 11.83 20.35 -9.96
N LYS A 206 11.92 19.17 -10.60
CA LYS A 206 12.34 17.93 -9.95
C LYS A 206 13.84 17.93 -9.63
N GLU A 207 14.68 18.44 -10.54
CA GLU A 207 16.13 18.49 -10.37
C GLU A 207 16.55 19.51 -9.30
N ASP A 208 15.95 20.70 -9.30
CA ASP A 208 16.22 21.73 -8.28
C ASP A 208 15.73 21.30 -6.90
N LYS A 209 14.57 20.64 -6.82
CA LYS A 209 14.11 19.98 -5.59
C LYS A 209 15.06 18.87 -5.13
N LEU A 210 15.59 18.05 -6.06
CA LEU A 210 16.51 16.97 -5.71
C LEU A 210 17.83 17.51 -5.12
N LYS A 211 18.38 18.60 -5.68
CA LYS A 211 19.57 19.28 -5.13
C LYS A 211 19.34 19.76 -3.69
N GLN A 212 18.18 20.39 -3.43
CA GLN A 212 17.79 20.83 -2.09
C GLN A 212 17.61 19.68 -1.09
N GLU A 213 17.08 18.54 -1.55
CA GLU A 213 16.84 17.36 -0.72
C GLU A 213 18.09 16.47 -0.54
N GLU A 214 19.11 16.58 -1.39
CA GLU A 214 20.23 15.63 -1.48
C GLU A 214 21.01 15.48 -0.16
N LYS A 215 21.28 16.57 0.58
CA LYS A 215 22.00 16.46 1.86
C LYS A 215 21.22 15.63 2.91
N TYR A 216 19.89 15.67 2.87
CA TYR A 216 19.02 14.94 3.79
C TYR A 216 18.75 13.48 3.34
N MET A 217 19.08 13.13 2.09
CA MET A 217 18.89 11.77 1.56
C MET A 217 19.89 10.74 2.11
N TRP A 218 20.94 11.18 2.80
CA TRP A 218 22.07 10.34 3.21
C TRP A 218 22.48 10.58 4.66
N ALA A 219 22.89 9.50 5.31
CA ALA A 219 23.65 9.47 6.54
C ALA A 219 25.00 8.78 6.28
N ILE A 220 25.94 8.92 7.21
CA ILE A 220 27.15 8.11 7.29
C ILE A 220 27.04 7.32 8.59
N VAL A 221 27.14 5.99 8.50
CA VAL A 221 27.07 5.07 9.63
C VAL A 221 28.31 4.18 9.56
N ASP A 222 29.19 4.28 10.55
CA ASP A 222 30.46 3.53 10.58
C ASP A 222 31.25 3.62 9.26
N GLY A 223 31.40 4.85 8.76
CA GLY A 223 32.05 5.19 7.49
C GLY A 223 31.21 4.92 6.23
N VAL A 224 30.15 4.11 6.32
CA VAL A 224 29.32 3.72 5.16
C VAL A 224 28.26 4.78 4.88
N LYS A 225 28.21 5.26 3.63
CA LYS A 225 27.19 6.23 3.17
C LYS A 225 25.85 5.53 2.94
N GLU A 226 24.98 5.61 3.94
CA GLU A 226 23.68 4.97 3.99
C GLU A 226 22.54 5.90 3.58
N LYS A 227 21.51 5.35 2.92
CA LYS A 227 20.36 6.15 2.47
C LYS A 227 19.37 6.35 3.61
N VAL A 228 18.86 7.57 3.80
CA VAL A 228 17.75 7.87 4.73
C VAL A 228 16.40 7.59 4.08
N GLY A 229 15.47 6.98 4.83
CA GLY A 229 14.14 6.61 4.35
C GLY A 229 13.17 7.80 4.33
N ASN A 230 12.83 8.30 5.51
CA ASN A 230 11.74 9.27 5.71
C ASN A 230 12.22 10.62 6.31
N PHE A 231 13.31 11.18 5.78
CA PHE A 231 13.91 12.46 6.19
C PHE A 231 13.02 13.71 6.02
N ARG A 232 11.80 13.57 5.47
CA ARG A 232 10.84 14.66 5.32
C ARG A 232 9.85 14.61 6.47
N VAL A 233 9.76 15.71 7.23
CA VAL A 233 8.73 15.89 8.25
C VAL A 233 7.34 15.88 7.58
N GLU A 234 6.34 15.29 8.24
CA GLU A 234 4.97 15.26 7.68
C GLU A 234 4.40 16.69 7.59
N PRO A 235 3.76 17.08 6.47
CA PRO A 235 3.07 18.36 6.37
C PRO A 235 1.84 18.39 7.29
N PRO A 236 1.43 19.59 7.76
CA PRO A 236 0.16 19.73 8.46
C PRO A 236 -1.01 19.31 7.54
N ALA A 237 -2.03 18.68 8.13
CA ALA A 237 -3.17 18.10 7.41
C ALA A 237 -4.28 17.70 8.40
N LEU A 238 -5.51 17.50 7.93
CA LEU A 238 -6.55 16.84 8.74
C LEU A 238 -6.25 15.34 8.87
N PHE A 239 -6.44 14.78 10.07
CA PHE A 239 -6.13 13.39 10.37
C PHE A 239 -7.15 12.43 9.74
N ARG A 240 -6.65 11.53 8.89
CA ARG A 240 -7.46 10.51 8.20
C ARG A 240 -7.20 9.14 8.82
N GLY A 241 -7.71 8.98 10.04
CA GLY A 241 -7.77 7.68 10.72
C GLY A 241 -8.61 6.67 9.92
N ARG A 242 -8.29 5.37 10.03
CA ARG A 242 -9.02 4.30 9.31
C ARG A 242 -10.21 3.79 10.12
N GLY A 243 -11.22 3.27 9.42
CA GLY A 243 -12.50 2.91 10.03
C GLY A 243 -13.17 4.10 10.70
N GLU A 244 -13.88 3.86 11.79
CA GLU A 244 -14.55 4.90 12.59
C GLU A 244 -13.65 5.44 13.71
N HIS A 245 -12.44 5.86 13.35
CA HIS A 245 -11.47 6.42 14.30
C HIS A 245 -11.99 7.72 14.95
N PRO A 246 -12.12 7.80 16.29
CA PRO A 246 -12.78 8.91 16.97
C PRO A 246 -12.08 10.26 16.85
N LYS A 247 -10.79 10.28 16.45
CA LYS A 247 -9.99 11.50 16.17
C LYS A 247 -9.98 11.94 14.71
N MET A 248 -10.62 11.21 13.78
CA MET A 248 -10.59 11.61 12.37
C MET A 248 -11.10 13.05 12.19
N GLY A 249 -10.47 13.83 11.31
CA GLY A 249 -10.78 15.25 11.12
C GLY A 249 -9.95 16.21 11.98
N LYS A 250 -9.35 15.75 13.09
CA LYS A 250 -8.48 16.59 13.92
C LYS A 250 -7.26 17.11 13.15
N LEU A 251 -6.82 18.31 13.48
CA LEU A 251 -5.70 18.97 12.82
C LEU A 251 -4.36 18.38 13.26
N LYS A 252 -3.62 17.76 12.33
CA LYS A 252 -2.17 17.61 12.49
C LYS A 252 -1.55 19.00 12.37
N ARG A 253 -1.22 19.62 13.50
CA ARG A 253 -0.46 20.88 13.51
C ARG A 253 0.88 20.72 12.79
N ARG A 254 1.45 21.84 12.35
CA ARG A 254 2.81 21.90 11.82
C ARG A 254 3.79 21.49 12.92
N ILE A 255 4.77 20.67 12.55
CA ILE A 255 5.90 20.27 13.41
C ILE A 255 7.03 21.26 13.16
N LEU A 256 7.64 21.76 14.24
CA LEU A 256 8.68 22.79 14.25
C LEU A 256 10.00 22.23 14.85
N PRO A 257 11.14 22.90 14.70
CA PRO A 257 12.43 22.38 15.19
C PRO A 257 12.45 22.08 16.68
N HIS A 258 11.78 22.91 17.49
CA HIS A 258 11.61 22.71 18.93
C HIS A 258 10.75 21.49 19.32
N ASP A 259 10.11 20.80 18.36
CA ASP A 259 9.44 19.52 18.59
C ASP A 259 10.35 18.31 18.39
N ILE A 260 11.46 18.47 17.65
CA ILE A 260 12.28 17.38 17.11
C ILE A 260 13.54 17.17 17.95
N THR A 261 13.68 15.95 18.48
CA THR A 261 14.93 15.43 19.06
C THR A 261 15.78 14.82 17.95
N ILE A 262 17.05 15.21 17.84
CA ILE A 262 18.06 14.63 16.93
C ILE A 262 18.87 13.54 17.67
N ASN A 263 19.29 12.49 16.98
CA ASN A 263 20.29 11.53 17.49
C ASN A 263 21.43 11.34 16.48
N ILE A 264 22.66 11.52 16.92
CA ILE A 264 23.86 11.63 16.08
C ILE A 264 25.10 11.19 16.88
N GLY A 265 26.22 10.89 16.23
CA GLY A 265 27.47 10.55 16.93
C GLY A 265 27.97 11.69 17.82
N LYS A 266 28.60 11.36 18.95
CA LYS A 266 29.09 12.35 19.92
C LYS A 266 30.11 13.32 19.31
N GLU A 267 31.00 12.81 18.46
CA GLU A 267 32.04 13.58 17.78
C GLU A 267 31.60 14.08 16.37
N ALA A 268 30.30 14.00 16.05
CA ALA A 268 29.77 14.40 14.75
C ALA A 268 29.29 15.87 14.76
N PRO A 269 29.40 16.60 13.63
CA PRO A 269 28.85 17.94 13.52
C PRO A 269 27.32 17.89 13.69
N ILE A 270 26.81 18.61 14.70
CA ILE A 270 25.37 18.71 14.96
C ILE A 270 24.70 19.39 13.74
N PRO A 271 23.55 18.88 13.23
CA PRO A 271 22.93 19.46 12.05
C PRO A 271 22.44 20.89 12.35
N GLU A 272 22.77 21.84 11.49
CA GLU A 272 22.18 23.19 11.56
C GLU A 272 20.65 23.14 11.48
N CYS A 273 19.98 24.03 12.21
CA CYS A 273 18.54 24.15 12.06
C CYS A 273 18.20 24.76 10.69
N PRO A 274 17.35 24.11 9.86
CA PRO A 274 17.01 24.61 8.53
C PRO A 274 16.03 25.80 8.55
N ILE A 275 15.63 26.28 9.73
CA ILE A 275 14.82 27.48 9.93
C ILE A 275 15.66 28.48 10.75
N PRO A 276 15.96 29.69 10.23
CA PRO A 276 16.77 30.67 10.97
C PRO A 276 16.13 31.09 12.30
N GLY A 277 16.96 31.20 13.35
CA GLY A 277 16.53 31.59 14.70
C GLY A 277 15.92 30.45 15.54
N GLU A 278 15.52 29.34 14.93
CA GLU A 278 15.00 28.16 15.60
C GLU A 278 16.12 27.23 16.11
N ARG A 279 15.76 26.34 17.05
CA ARG A 279 16.67 25.29 17.57
C ARG A 279 15.96 23.95 17.68
N TRP A 280 16.73 22.86 17.59
CA TRP A 280 16.23 21.52 17.89
C TRP A 280 15.74 21.44 19.34
N LYS A 281 14.78 20.55 19.61
CA LYS A 281 14.30 20.28 20.97
C LYS A 281 15.42 19.81 21.90
N GLU A 282 16.24 18.91 21.37
CA GLU A 282 17.22 18.11 22.12
C GLU A 282 18.15 17.41 21.11
N VAL A 283 19.41 17.18 21.49
CA VAL A 283 20.37 16.38 20.72
C VAL A 283 20.84 15.21 21.60
N LYS A 284 20.84 14.00 21.03
CA LYS A 284 21.22 12.75 21.69
C LYS A 284 22.37 12.06 20.96
N HIS A 285 23.04 11.19 21.70
CA HIS A 285 24.14 10.34 21.25
C HIS A 285 23.91 8.87 21.66
N ASP A 286 22.64 8.43 21.61
CA ASP A 286 22.22 7.08 21.95
C ASP A 286 22.58 6.11 20.81
N ASN A 287 23.65 5.35 21.03
CA ASN A 287 24.15 4.35 20.09
C ASN A 287 23.47 2.98 20.23
N THR A 288 22.48 2.83 21.11
CA THR A 288 21.70 1.58 21.29
C THR A 288 20.48 1.51 20.34
N VAL A 289 20.15 2.61 19.68
CA VAL A 289 18.97 2.77 18.81
C VAL A 289 19.34 3.09 17.35
N THR A 290 18.37 2.90 16.44
CA THR A 290 18.59 3.06 14.98
C THR A 290 17.85 4.24 14.33
N TRP A 291 17.23 5.12 15.13
CA TRP A 291 16.56 6.32 14.65
C TRP A 291 17.51 7.54 14.63
N LEU A 292 17.30 8.44 13.67
CA LEU A 292 18.12 9.63 13.42
C LEU A 292 17.51 10.90 14.03
N ALA A 293 16.18 10.93 14.10
CA ALA A 293 15.40 11.98 14.74
C ALA A 293 14.04 11.42 15.18
N TYR A 294 13.39 12.03 16.18
CA TYR A 294 11.99 11.77 16.52
C TYR A 294 11.23 13.03 16.97
N TRP A 295 9.90 12.96 16.92
CA TRP A 295 8.97 13.90 17.55
C TRP A 295 7.71 13.17 18.05
N SER A 296 6.89 13.81 18.89
CA SER A 296 5.60 13.26 19.35
C SER A 296 4.52 13.44 18.25
N ASP A 297 3.60 12.48 18.07
CA ASP A 297 2.52 12.61 17.09
C ASP A 297 1.49 13.68 17.57
N PRO A 298 1.15 14.69 16.73
CA PRO A 298 0.26 15.78 17.12
C PRO A 298 -1.20 15.37 17.37
N ILE A 299 -1.59 14.13 17.04
CA ILE A 299 -2.93 13.56 17.24
C ILE A 299 -2.95 12.59 18.44
N ASN A 300 -1.84 11.88 18.68
CA ASN A 300 -1.67 11.00 19.84
C ASN A 300 -0.31 11.24 20.50
N SER A 301 -0.29 12.14 21.49
CA SER A 301 0.95 12.58 22.16
C SER A 301 1.69 11.46 22.89
N LYS A 302 1.02 10.35 23.24
CA LYS A 302 1.63 9.13 23.78
C LYS A 302 2.56 8.43 22.79
N GLU A 303 2.39 8.66 21.47
CA GLU A 303 3.17 8.01 20.43
C GLU A 303 4.23 8.92 19.81
N TYR A 304 5.27 8.29 19.25
CA TYR A 304 6.38 8.99 18.60
C TYR A 304 6.49 8.64 17.11
N LYS A 305 6.88 9.64 16.31
CA LYS A 305 7.32 9.52 14.92
C LYS A 305 8.84 9.53 14.85
N TYR A 306 9.41 8.65 14.04
CA TYR A 306 10.85 8.45 13.95
C TYR A 306 11.33 8.54 12.50
N VAL A 307 12.53 9.07 12.29
CA VAL A 307 13.26 9.03 11.02
C VAL A 307 14.27 7.89 11.06
N PHE A 308 14.25 7.04 10.04
CA PHE A 308 15.16 5.90 9.90
C PHE A 308 15.97 5.94 8.61
N LEU A 309 17.09 5.19 8.61
CA LEU A 309 17.69 4.66 7.39
C LEU A 309 16.66 3.89 6.55
N ALA A 310 16.82 3.93 5.23
CA ALA A 310 15.96 3.25 4.27
C ALA A 310 16.00 1.73 4.43
N ALA A 311 14.98 1.02 3.94
CA ALA A 311 14.90 -0.44 4.05
C ALA A 311 16.03 -1.21 3.32
N SER A 312 16.82 -0.54 2.48
CA SER A 312 18.00 -1.08 1.80
C SER A 312 19.32 -0.90 2.56
N SER A 313 19.30 -0.31 3.76
CA SER A 313 20.52 -0.11 4.56
C SER A 313 20.94 -1.39 5.28
N SER A 314 22.24 -1.52 5.54
CA SER A 314 22.88 -2.57 6.34
C SER A 314 22.09 -2.91 7.61
N LEU A 315 21.89 -1.94 8.51
CA LEU A 315 21.19 -2.13 9.77
C LEU A 315 19.73 -2.62 9.60
N LYS A 316 19.01 -2.14 8.56
CA LYS A 316 17.64 -2.59 8.29
C LYS A 316 17.60 -3.95 7.60
N GLY A 317 18.55 -4.26 6.71
CA GLY A 317 18.72 -5.56 6.07
C GLY A 317 19.05 -6.66 7.07
N GLN A 318 20.01 -6.41 7.96
CA GLN A 318 20.37 -7.34 9.04
C GLN A 318 19.19 -7.58 10.00
N SER A 319 18.47 -6.53 10.40
CA SER A 319 17.24 -6.66 11.21
C SER A 319 16.15 -7.50 10.52
N ASP A 320 16.01 -7.36 9.19
CA ASP A 320 15.02 -8.12 8.42
C ASP A 320 15.46 -9.59 8.24
N LYS A 321 16.76 -9.85 8.08
CA LYS A 321 17.36 -11.20 8.07
C LYS A 321 17.18 -11.92 9.40
N GLU A 322 17.52 -11.30 10.52
CA GLU A 322 17.35 -11.87 11.86
C GLU A 322 15.89 -12.22 12.19
N LYS A 323 14.94 -11.40 11.72
CA LYS A 323 13.50 -11.69 11.81
C LYS A 323 13.15 -12.98 11.06
N TYR A 324 13.76 -13.25 9.90
CA TYR A 324 13.56 -14.51 9.19
C TYR A 324 14.31 -15.68 9.83
N GLU A 325 15.53 -15.52 10.36
CA GLU A 325 16.18 -16.60 11.11
C GLU A 325 15.40 -17.01 12.36
N LYS A 326 14.80 -16.05 13.09
CA LYS A 326 13.88 -16.37 14.20
C LYS A 326 12.62 -17.09 13.72
N ALA A 327 12.15 -16.83 12.50
CA ALA A 327 11.03 -17.57 11.91
C ALA A 327 11.45 -18.96 11.42
N ARG A 328 12.70 -19.16 10.97
CA ARG A 328 13.27 -20.48 10.63
C ARG A 328 13.49 -21.31 11.88
N MET A 329 14.09 -20.75 12.93
CA MET A 329 14.30 -21.42 14.22
C MET A 329 12.98 -21.89 14.86
N LEU A 330 11.85 -21.20 14.60
CA LEU A 330 10.53 -21.69 15.06
C LEU A 330 10.15 -23.05 14.43
N LYS A 331 10.63 -23.38 13.23
CA LYS A 331 10.37 -24.66 12.54
C LYS A 331 10.80 -25.87 13.37
N ASP A 332 11.93 -25.76 14.06
CA ASP A 332 12.49 -26.85 14.86
C ASP A 332 11.78 -27.01 16.22
N TYR A 333 11.19 -25.92 16.72
CA TYR A 333 10.47 -25.87 18.01
C TYR A 333 8.95 -26.09 17.86
N ILE A 334 8.38 -25.92 16.65
CA ILE A 334 6.92 -25.80 16.47
C ILE A 334 6.14 -27.03 16.94
N GLN A 335 6.67 -28.24 16.76
CA GLN A 335 5.96 -29.46 17.18
C GLN A 335 5.94 -29.62 18.70
N ASN A 336 6.99 -29.20 19.40
CA ASN A 336 7.02 -29.17 20.87
C ASN A 336 6.07 -28.09 21.42
N ILE A 337 6.01 -26.92 20.78
CA ILE A 337 5.06 -25.85 21.10
C ILE A 337 3.61 -26.34 20.90
N ARG A 338 3.34 -27.08 19.82
CA ARG A 338 2.02 -27.67 19.53
C ARG A 338 1.62 -28.71 20.56
N ALA A 339 2.51 -29.66 20.88
CA ALA A 339 2.27 -30.64 21.94
C ALA A 339 2.04 -29.97 23.31
N ASN A 340 2.75 -28.88 23.60
CA ASN A 340 2.59 -28.10 24.83
C ASN A 340 1.20 -27.43 24.91
N TYR A 341 0.79 -26.65 23.90
CA TYR A 341 -0.53 -26.01 23.96
C TYR A 341 -1.68 -27.04 23.93
N THR A 342 -1.56 -28.14 23.16
CA THR A 342 -2.63 -29.15 23.04
C THR A 342 -2.85 -29.87 24.38
N LYS A 343 -1.79 -30.09 25.15
CA LYS A 343 -1.89 -30.61 26.53
C LYS A 343 -2.62 -29.64 27.46
N ASP A 344 -2.35 -28.34 27.36
CA ASP A 344 -2.87 -27.34 28.29
C ASP A 344 -4.30 -26.84 27.95
N PHE A 345 -4.89 -27.24 26.81
CA PHE A 345 -6.31 -27.02 26.49
C PHE A 345 -7.27 -27.49 27.59
N THR A 346 -6.93 -28.57 28.30
CA THR A 346 -7.75 -29.15 29.39
C THR A 346 -7.13 -28.92 30.77
N SER A 347 -6.17 -28.00 30.88
CA SER A 347 -5.52 -27.65 32.15
C SER A 347 -6.53 -27.13 33.19
N LYS A 348 -6.28 -27.43 34.47
CA LYS A 348 -7.07 -26.87 35.58
C LYS A 348 -6.78 -25.38 35.82
N ASP A 349 -5.70 -24.87 35.27
CA ASP A 349 -5.32 -23.45 35.31
C ASP A 349 -5.98 -22.71 34.13
N ALA A 350 -6.94 -21.84 34.44
CA ALA A 350 -7.66 -21.05 33.44
C ALA A 350 -6.75 -20.10 32.64
N THR A 351 -5.67 -19.59 33.24
CA THR A 351 -4.69 -18.73 32.56
C THR A 351 -3.93 -19.53 31.51
N LYS A 352 -3.47 -20.74 31.85
CA LYS A 352 -2.80 -21.64 30.91
C LYS A 352 -3.71 -22.08 29.78
N ARG A 353 -4.98 -22.40 30.08
CA ARG A 353 -5.99 -22.68 29.04
C ARG A 353 -6.15 -21.52 28.06
N GLN A 354 -6.27 -20.28 28.55
CA GLN A 354 -6.40 -19.10 27.69
C GLN A 354 -5.14 -18.87 26.85
N ILE A 355 -3.94 -18.99 27.45
CA ILE A 355 -2.65 -18.93 26.74
C ILE A 355 -2.57 -19.99 25.63
N ALA A 356 -2.93 -21.24 25.94
CA ALA A 356 -2.89 -22.37 25.02
C ALA A 356 -3.83 -22.17 23.82
N VAL A 357 -5.10 -21.82 24.08
CA VAL A 357 -6.10 -21.55 23.04
C VAL A 357 -5.72 -20.34 22.19
N ALA A 358 -5.25 -19.23 22.77
CA ALA A 358 -4.79 -18.09 22.00
C ALA A 358 -3.54 -18.42 21.15
N THR A 359 -2.62 -19.25 21.67
CA THR A 359 -1.45 -19.73 20.92
C THR A 359 -1.87 -20.59 19.73
N TYR A 360 -2.84 -21.50 19.92
CA TYR A 360 -3.43 -22.30 18.84
C TYR A 360 -4.06 -21.42 17.75
N LEU A 361 -4.87 -20.42 18.11
CA LEU A 361 -5.49 -19.51 17.13
C LEU A 361 -4.45 -18.68 16.37
N ILE A 362 -3.32 -18.33 17.00
CA ILE A 362 -2.20 -17.64 16.34
C ILE A 362 -1.40 -18.58 15.41
N ASP A 363 -1.20 -19.85 15.80
CA ASP A 363 -0.55 -20.87 14.96
C ASP A 363 -1.43 -21.27 13.75
N LYS A 364 -2.70 -21.61 13.96
CA LYS A 364 -3.58 -22.13 12.88
C LYS A 364 -4.12 -21.04 11.97
N LEU A 365 -4.59 -19.92 12.53
CA LEU A 365 -5.33 -18.89 11.78
C LEU A 365 -4.47 -17.66 11.45
N ALA A 366 -3.17 -17.69 11.79
CA ALA A 366 -2.24 -16.58 11.64
C ALA A 366 -2.82 -15.24 12.15
N LEU A 367 -3.51 -15.25 13.30
CA LEU A 367 -4.02 -14.02 13.91
C LEU A 367 -2.87 -13.08 14.32
N ARG A 368 -3.19 -11.80 14.52
CA ARG A 368 -2.28 -10.85 15.16
C ARG A 368 -2.53 -10.90 16.66
N ALA A 369 -1.49 -10.72 17.47
CA ALA A 369 -1.59 -10.79 18.93
C ALA A 369 -2.75 -9.96 19.51
N GLY A 370 -2.95 -8.73 19.02
CA GLY A 370 -3.98 -7.82 19.53
C GLY A 370 -3.52 -7.17 20.82
N ASN A 371 -2.95 -5.97 20.73
CA ASN A 371 -2.68 -5.15 21.90
C ASN A 371 -3.97 -4.45 22.33
N GLU A 372 -4.11 -4.19 23.63
CA GLU A 372 -5.08 -3.23 24.16
C GLU A 372 -4.94 -1.85 23.51
N LYS A 373 -6.00 -1.06 23.59
CA LYS A 373 -6.17 0.25 22.95
C LYS A 373 -6.78 1.25 23.93
N ASP A 374 -6.42 2.51 23.78
CA ASP A 374 -7.16 3.61 24.39
C ASP A 374 -8.48 3.88 23.61
N ASP A 375 -9.49 4.45 24.29
CA ASP A 375 -10.74 4.97 23.69
C ASP A 375 -10.53 6.01 22.56
N ASP A 376 -9.30 6.52 22.46
CA ASP A 376 -8.82 7.47 21.46
C ASP A 376 -8.51 6.83 20.08
N GLU A 377 -8.49 5.50 19.99
CA GLU A 377 -8.25 4.73 18.76
C GLU A 377 -9.54 4.26 18.05
N ALA A 378 -9.43 3.84 16.79
CA ALA A 378 -10.49 3.05 16.16
C ALA A 378 -10.56 1.66 16.82
N ASP A 379 -11.75 1.21 17.20
CA ASP A 379 -11.95 -0.15 17.70
C ASP A 379 -11.54 -1.18 16.62
N THR A 380 -10.52 -1.97 16.96
CA THR A 380 -10.06 -3.11 16.15
C THR A 380 -9.29 -4.10 17.02
N VAL A 381 -9.65 -5.37 17.00
CA VAL A 381 -9.09 -6.39 17.91
C VAL A 381 -7.99 -7.25 17.26
N GLY A 382 -7.34 -8.05 18.11
CA GLY A 382 -6.56 -9.23 17.70
C GLY A 382 -6.76 -10.35 18.73
N CYS A 383 -6.00 -11.44 18.63
CA CYS A 383 -6.29 -12.69 19.34
C CYS A 383 -6.49 -12.54 20.87
N CYS A 384 -5.62 -11.81 21.56
CA CYS A 384 -5.70 -11.60 23.02
C CYS A 384 -6.83 -10.63 23.42
N THR A 385 -7.28 -9.77 22.50
CA THR A 385 -8.33 -8.77 22.74
C THR A 385 -9.62 -9.07 21.99
N LEU A 386 -9.84 -10.34 21.60
CA LEU A 386 -11.14 -10.78 21.08
C LEU A 386 -12.19 -10.60 22.17
N LYS A 387 -13.32 -10.01 21.82
CA LYS A 387 -14.51 -9.90 22.68
C LYS A 387 -15.43 -11.11 22.52
N VAL A 388 -16.35 -11.30 23.46
CA VAL A 388 -17.31 -12.43 23.45
C VAL A 388 -18.06 -12.52 22.12
N GLU A 389 -18.60 -11.42 21.62
CA GLU A 389 -19.39 -11.32 20.40
C GLU A 389 -18.58 -11.46 19.09
N ASN A 390 -17.25 -11.50 19.16
CA ASN A 390 -16.39 -11.66 17.98
C ASN A 390 -16.27 -13.13 17.51
N VAL A 391 -16.83 -14.08 18.28
CA VAL A 391 -16.73 -15.52 18.03
C VAL A 391 -18.07 -16.21 18.27
N THR A 392 -18.63 -16.85 17.25
CA THR A 392 -19.85 -17.66 17.35
C THR A 392 -19.50 -19.14 17.29
N LEU A 393 -19.97 -19.92 18.27
CA LEU A 393 -19.87 -21.38 18.23
C LEU A 393 -20.91 -21.93 17.23
N VAL A 394 -20.44 -22.67 16.24
CA VAL A 394 -21.26 -23.33 15.23
C VAL A 394 -21.07 -24.85 15.36
N PRO A 395 -22.11 -25.63 15.71
CA PRO A 395 -21.98 -27.08 15.85
C PRO A 395 -21.47 -27.78 14.57
N PRO A 396 -20.78 -28.93 14.68
CA PRO A 396 -20.42 -29.61 15.93
C PRO A 396 -19.16 -29.05 16.61
N ASN A 397 -18.21 -28.49 15.84
CA ASN A 397 -16.91 -28.01 16.32
C ASN A 397 -16.32 -26.84 15.50
N ASN A 398 -17.18 -26.01 14.89
CA ASN A 398 -16.76 -24.84 14.12
C ASN A 398 -16.77 -23.56 14.96
N LEU A 399 -15.79 -22.69 14.75
CA LEU A 399 -15.81 -21.31 15.26
C LEU A 399 -15.96 -20.34 14.09
N GLN A 400 -17.01 -19.53 14.11
CA GLN A 400 -17.17 -18.40 13.21
C GLN A 400 -16.63 -17.15 13.88
N PHE A 401 -15.56 -16.59 13.34
CA PHE A 401 -14.99 -15.32 13.76
C PHE A 401 -15.57 -14.20 12.89
N ASP A 402 -15.99 -13.11 13.52
CA ASP A 402 -16.33 -11.86 12.84
C ASP A 402 -15.88 -10.64 13.66
N PHE A 403 -14.85 -9.94 13.19
CA PHE A 403 -14.35 -8.74 13.86
C PHE A 403 -13.58 -7.81 12.93
N LEU A 404 -13.46 -6.53 13.32
CA LEU A 404 -12.55 -5.60 12.65
C LEU A 404 -11.12 -5.80 13.17
N GLY A 405 -10.25 -6.34 12.33
CA GLY A 405 -8.82 -6.42 12.63
C GLY A 405 -8.07 -5.12 12.31
N LYS A 406 -6.75 -5.13 12.52
CA LYS A 406 -5.85 -4.01 12.19
C LYS A 406 -6.22 -3.32 10.86
N ASP A 407 -6.12 -1.99 10.85
CA ASP A 407 -6.47 -1.08 9.75
C ASP A 407 -7.98 -1.07 9.43
N SER A 408 -8.81 -1.57 10.36
CA SER A 408 -10.26 -1.78 10.27
C SER A 408 -10.66 -2.71 9.12
N ILE A 409 -9.83 -3.74 8.87
CA ILE A 409 -10.10 -4.79 7.88
C ILE A 409 -10.84 -5.93 8.58
N ARG A 410 -12.07 -6.22 8.15
CA ARG A 410 -12.89 -7.32 8.66
C ARG A 410 -12.15 -8.66 8.50
N TYR A 411 -12.06 -9.43 9.57
CA TYR A 411 -11.75 -10.85 9.55
C TYR A 411 -13.08 -11.58 9.74
N PHE A 412 -13.58 -12.19 8.67
CA PHE A 412 -14.74 -13.06 8.69
C PHE A 412 -14.29 -14.44 8.24
N ASN A 413 -14.40 -15.45 9.09
CA ASN A 413 -13.97 -16.81 8.78
C ASN A 413 -14.71 -17.84 9.64
N THR A 414 -15.24 -18.90 9.04
CA THR A 414 -15.76 -20.06 9.78
C THR A 414 -14.76 -21.20 9.62
N VAL A 415 -14.25 -21.72 10.74
CA VAL A 415 -13.18 -22.71 10.73
C VAL A 415 -13.46 -23.83 11.74
N GLU A 416 -13.26 -25.06 11.29
CA GLU A 416 -13.31 -26.24 12.15
C GLU A 416 -12.11 -26.25 13.10
N VAL A 417 -12.34 -26.50 14.39
CA VAL A 417 -11.28 -26.56 15.40
C VAL A 417 -11.31 -27.87 16.19
N GLU A 418 -10.22 -28.14 16.91
CA GLU A 418 -10.14 -29.27 17.82
C GLU A 418 -11.24 -29.18 18.89
N VAL A 419 -11.93 -30.29 19.18
CA VAL A 419 -13.07 -30.32 20.12
C VAL A 419 -12.77 -29.71 21.52
N PRO A 420 -11.57 -29.88 22.12
CA PRO A 420 -11.19 -29.16 23.34
C PRO A 420 -11.19 -27.64 23.19
N VAL A 421 -10.77 -27.10 22.03
CA VAL A 421 -10.75 -25.66 21.76
C VAL A 421 -12.16 -25.10 21.63
N TYR A 422 -13.04 -25.79 20.89
CA TYR A 422 -14.46 -25.41 20.78
C TYR A 422 -15.14 -25.34 22.15
N LYS A 423 -14.94 -26.36 22.99
CA LYS A 423 -15.45 -26.39 24.38
C LYS A 423 -14.85 -25.27 25.24
N ALA A 424 -13.53 -25.09 25.20
CA ALA A 424 -12.85 -24.06 25.98
C ALA A 424 -13.32 -22.64 25.63
N ILE A 425 -13.59 -22.35 24.36
CA ILE A 425 -14.13 -21.05 23.91
C ILE A 425 -15.56 -20.82 24.45
N GLY A 426 -16.44 -21.81 24.39
CA GLY A 426 -17.79 -21.70 24.97
C GLY A 426 -17.78 -21.54 26.50
N GLU A 427 -16.85 -22.20 27.17
CA GLU A 427 -16.58 -21.98 28.60
C GLU A 427 -16.05 -20.56 28.86
N PHE A 428 -15.13 -20.03 28.04
CA PHE A 428 -14.58 -18.68 28.19
C PHE A 428 -15.62 -17.56 27.97
N GLN A 429 -16.64 -17.79 27.12
CA GLN A 429 -17.77 -16.87 26.93
C GLN A 429 -18.76 -16.91 28.09
N THR A 430 -18.96 -18.07 28.70
CA THR A 430 -19.94 -18.25 29.81
C THR A 430 -19.34 -18.11 31.21
N ALA A 431 -18.00 -17.96 31.29
CA ALA A 431 -17.24 -17.75 32.50
C ALA A 431 -17.71 -16.54 33.32
N LYS A 432 -17.40 -16.58 34.62
CA LYS A 432 -17.47 -15.40 35.49
C LYS A 432 -16.19 -14.59 35.36
N LYS A 433 -16.35 -13.26 35.28
CA LYS A 433 -15.28 -12.28 35.40
C LYS A 433 -14.77 -12.23 36.84
N THR A 434 -13.67 -11.49 37.04
CA THR A 434 -13.11 -11.19 38.37
C THR A 434 -14.08 -10.49 39.32
N ASP A 435 -15.10 -9.79 38.82
CA ASP A 435 -16.18 -9.18 39.61
C ASP A 435 -17.34 -10.15 39.95
N GLY A 436 -17.23 -11.42 39.57
CA GLY A 436 -18.20 -12.47 39.84
C GLY A 436 -19.43 -12.50 38.90
N LYS A 437 -19.60 -11.51 38.03
CA LYS A 437 -20.65 -11.51 36.99
C LYS A 437 -20.25 -12.41 35.83
N ARG A 438 -21.23 -12.96 35.09
CA ARG A 438 -20.95 -13.60 33.79
C ARG A 438 -20.47 -12.53 32.79
N LYS A 439 -19.70 -12.96 31.79
CA LYS A 439 -19.40 -12.10 30.63
C LYS A 439 -20.65 -11.86 29.77
N VAL A 440 -20.62 -10.74 29.05
CA VAL A 440 -21.58 -10.31 28.03
C VAL A 440 -20.82 -9.68 26.85
N ASP A 441 -21.52 -9.33 25.78
CA ASP A 441 -20.97 -8.60 24.63
C ASP A 441 -20.18 -7.35 25.09
N GLY A 442 -18.98 -7.16 24.52
CA GLY A 442 -18.00 -6.14 24.91
C GLY A 442 -16.97 -6.58 25.97
N ASP A 443 -17.23 -7.66 26.72
CA ASP A 443 -16.24 -8.26 27.62
C ASP A 443 -15.19 -9.08 26.85
N ASP A 444 -13.96 -9.13 27.37
CA ASP A 444 -12.86 -9.88 26.75
C ASP A 444 -13.05 -11.40 26.86
N LEU A 445 -12.91 -12.09 25.73
CA LEU A 445 -12.94 -13.54 25.64
C LEU A 445 -11.79 -14.17 26.45
N PHE A 446 -10.62 -13.54 26.46
CA PHE A 446 -9.43 -13.97 27.21
C PHE A 446 -9.09 -13.00 28.35
N ASP A 447 -10.01 -12.85 29.30
CA ASP A 447 -9.96 -11.92 30.45
C ASP A 447 -8.78 -12.10 31.43
N LEU A 448 -8.05 -13.22 31.37
CA LEU A 448 -6.83 -13.44 32.15
C LEU A 448 -5.55 -13.20 31.32
N LEU A 449 -5.67 -13.04 30.00
CA LEU A 449 -4.56 -12.98 29.05
C LEU A 449 -4.33 -11.57 28.52
N ASP A 450 -3.06 -11.19 28.40
CA ASP A 450 -2.64 -10.03 27.63
C ASP A 450 -1.42 -10.39 26.76
N THR A 451 -1.04 -9.48 25.85
CA THR A 451 0.09 -9.76 24.95
C THR A 451 1.44 -9.83 25.66
N SER A 452 1.60 -9.26 26.86
CA SER A 452 2.83 -9.35 27.63
C SER A 452 2.96 -10.74 28.25
N LYS A 453 1.90 -11.26 28.87
CA LYS A 453 1.82 -12.66 29.36
C LYS A 453 2.06 -13.66 28.23
N LEU A 454 1.36 -13.52 27.09
CA LEU A 454 1.56 -14.40 25.94
C LEU A 454 3.01 -14.39 25.44
N ASN A 455 3.60 -13.20 25.26
CA ASN A 455 4.99 -13.08 24.80
C ASN A 455 6.03 -13.31 25.91
N ALA A 456 5.63 -13.51 27.17
CA ALA A 456 6.51 -14.04 28.22
C ALA A 456 6.59 -15.56 28.07
N HIS A 457 5.44 -16.24 28.10
CA HIS A 457 5.36 -17.69 27.96
C HIS A 457 6.01 -18.21 26.67
N LEU A 458 5.76 -17.54 25.53
CA LEU A 458 6.38 -17.93 24.27
C LEU A 458 7.94 -17.87 24.31
N LYS A 459 8.55 -17.01 25.12
CA LYS A 459 10.03 -16.97 25.28
C LYS A 459 10.57 -18.14 26.09
N GLU A 460 9.78 -18.69 27.00
CA GLU A 460 10.12 -19.89 27.79
C GLU A 460 10.22 -21.11 26.86
N LEU A 461 9.30 -21.20 25.90
CA LEU A 461 9.28 -22.28 24.90
C LEU A 461 10.41 -22.14 23.86
N MET A 462 10.85 -20.92 23.53
CA MET A 462 11.87 -20.66 22.52
C MET A 462 12.50 -19.26 22.69
N PRO A 463 13.84 -19.13 22.83
CA PRO A 463 14.49 -17.84 23.06
C PRO A 463 14.15 -16.75 22.03
N GLY A 464 13.55 -15.66 22.51
CA GLY A 464 13.18 -14.50 21.69
C GLY A 464 11.94 -14.70 20.80
N LEU A 465 11.19 -15.80 20.95
CA LEU A 465 9.92 -16.02 20.28
C LEU A 465 8.87 -14.99 20.73
N THR A 466 7.98 -14.62 19.80
CA THR A 466 6.79 -13.79 20.04
C THR A 466 5.68 -14.20 19.09
N ALA A 467 4.43 -13.85 19.39
CA ALA A 467 3.26 -14.08 18.53
C ALA A 467 3.42 -13.50 17.09
N LYS A 468 4.34 -12.55 16.88
CA LYS A 468 4.65 -11.97 15.57
C LYS A 468 5.48 -12.91 14.68
N VAL A 469 6.20 -13.86 15.27
CA VAL A 469 7.05 -14.83 14.55
C VAL A 469 6.20 -15.88 13.83
N PHE A 470 5.15 -16.42 14.47
CA PHE A 470 4.20 -17.37 13.85
C PHE A 470 3.66 -16.87 12.50
N ARG A 471 3.23 -15.60 12.42
CA ARG A 471 2.75 -15.00 11.15
C ARG A 471 3.83 -14.88 10.06
N THR A 472 5.11 -14.91 10.44
CA THR A 472 6.26 -14.84 9.52
C THR A 472 6.68 -16.24 9.10
N PHE A 473 6.68 -17.19 10.05
CA PHE A 473 6.88 -18.62 9.84
C PHE A 473 5.81 -19.19 8.90
N ASN A 474 4.51 -19.10 9.25
CA ASN A 474 3.39 -19.60 8.45
C ASN A 474 3.41 -19.02 7.03
N ALA A 475 3.60 -17.70 6.89
CA ALA A 475 3.66 -17.06 5.58
C ALA A 475 4.83 -17.59 4.73
N SER A 476 6.00 -17.78 5.33
CA SER A 476 7.20 -18.24 4.62
C SER A 476 7.13 -19.74 4.29
N ILE A 477 6.73 -20.60 5.23
CA ILE A 477 6.65 -22.05 5.00
C ILE A 477 5.55 -22.40 3.99
N THR A 478 4.39 -21.73 4.01
CA THR A 478 3.35 -21.93 2.98
C THR A 478 3.85 -21.55 1.59
N LEU A 479 4.60 -20.45 1.45
CA LEU A 479 5.20 -20.10 0.15
C LEU A 479 6.21 -21.15 -0.30
N ASP A 480 7.12 -21.58 0.58
CA ASP A 480 8.18 -22.54 0.26
C ASP A 480 7.62 -23.93 -0.12
N VAL A 481 6.59 -24.39 0.59
CA VAL A 481 5.87 -25.64 0.29
C VAL A 481 5.12 -25.54 -1.04
N MET A 482 4.23 -24.55 -1.21
CA MET A 482 3.45 -24.40 -2.46
C MET A 482 4.36 -24.22 -3.68
N LEU A 483 5.43 -23.42 -3.58
CA LEU A 483 6.40 -23.27 -4.68
C LEU A 483 7.18 -24.56 -4.96
N SER A 484 7.33 -25.46 -3.99
CA SER A 484 7.97 -26.76 -4.18
C SER A 484 7.05 -27.82 -4.80
N GLU A 485 5.75 -27.74 -4.56
CA GLU A 485 4.77 -28.75 -4.97
C GLU A 485 4.06 -28.38 -6.28
N GLU A 486 3.74 -27.09 -6.49
CA GLU A 486 3.01 -26.61 -7.66
C GLU A 486 3.90 -26.27 -8.87
N THR A 487 5.18 -25.97 -8.65
CA THR A 487 6.05 -25.49 -9.73
C THR A 487 6.48 -26.64 -10.65
N LYS A 488 5.90 -26.66 -11.85
CA LYS A 488 6.20 -27.63 -12.90
C LYS A 488 7.05 -27.01 -14.01
N GLY A 489 7.49 -27.84 -14.96
CA GLY A 489 8.04 -27.37 -16.22
C GLY A 489 7.05 -26.44 -16.94
N GLY A 490 7.58 -25.43 -17.63
CA GLY A 490 6.78 -24.38 -18.26
C GLY A 490 7.61 -23.11 -18.52
N ASN A 491 7.02 -22.16 -19.23
CA ASN A 491 7.65 -20.89 -19.53
C ASN A 491 7.55 -19.90 -18.35
N VAL A 492 8.30 -18.79 -18.45
CA VAL A 492 8.40 -17.76 -17.40
C VAL A 492 7.05 -17.15 -16.99
N GLN A 493 6.04 -17.16 -17.87
CA GLN A 493 4.70 -16.66 -17.53
C GLN A 493 3.89 -17.67 -16.71
N GLU A 494 3.95 -18.97 -17.02
CA GLU A 494 3.32 -20.02 -16.20
C GLU A 494 3.96 -20.07 -14.80
N LYS A 495 5.29 -20.12 -14.73
CA LYS A 495 6.04 -20.09 -13.46
C LYS A 495 5.71 -18.84 -12.62
N HIS A 496 5.59 -17.67 -13.25
CA HIS A 496 5.13 -16.45 -12.58
C HIS A 496 3.66 -16.52 -12.10
N ALA A 497 2.79 -17.24 -12.81
CA ALA A 497 1.40 -17.44 -12.37
C ALA A 497 1.35 -18.31 -11.11
N VAL A 498 2.10 -19.43 -11.06
CA VAL A 498 2.26 -20.27 -9.85
C VAL A 498 2.74 -19.42 -8.66
N TYR A 499 3.79 -18.61 -8.84
CA TYR A 499 4.27 -17.72 -7.77
C TYR A 499 3.17 -16.75 -7.25
N GLN A 500 2.34 -16.24 -8.16
CA GLN A 500 1.26 -15.32 -7.80
C GLN A 500 0.08 -16.02 -7.11
N ILE A 501 -0.13 -17.31 -7.35
CA ILE A 501 -1.08 -18.17 -6.62
C ILE A 501 -0.55 -18.47 -5.22
N ALA A 502 0.68 -18.96 -5.07
CA ALA A 502 1.28 -19.22 -3.75
C ALA A 502 1.30 -17.96 -2.85
N ASN A 503 1.63 -16.78 -3.41
CA ASN A 503 1.56 -15.52 -2.67
C ASN A 503 0.12 -15.01 -2.43
N LYS A 504 -0.88 -15.47 -3.19
CA LYS A 504 -2.31 -15.19 -2.92
C LYS A 504 -2.78 -15.95 -1.70
N GLU A 505 -2.47 -17.23 -1.58
CA GLU A 505 -2.91 -18.03 -0.43
C GLU A 505 -2.23 -17.58 0.87
N VAL A 506 -0.94 -17.22 0.83
CA VAL A 506 -0.27 -16.53 1.96
C VAL A 506 -0.94 -15.19 2.30
N ALA A 507 -1.42 -14.45 1.31
CA ALA A 507 -2.15 -13.20 1.55
C ALA A 507 -3.56 -13.44 2.14
N ILE A 508 -4.23 -14.54 1.80
CA ILE A 508 -5.50 -14.97 2.39
C ILE A 508 -5.30 -15.39 3.85
N ILE A 509 -4.35 -16.29 4.13
CA ILE A 509 -3.96 -16.72 5.49
C ILE A 509 -3.63 -15.51 6.38
N CYS A 510 -2.93 -14.52 5.84
CA CYS A 510 -2.58 -13.31 6.59
C CYS A 510 -3.71 -12.26 6.73
N ASN A 511 -4.90 -12.51 6.17
CA ASN A 511 -5.99 -11.58 5.94
C ASN A 511 -5.52 -10.22 5.37
N HIS A 512 -4.76 -10.27 4.27
CA HIS A 512 -4.27 -9.09 3.54
C HIS A 512 -5.23 -8.69 2.42
N GLN A 513 -6.39 -8.14 2.80
CA GLN A 513 -7.39 -7.63 1.85
C GLN A 513 -7.06 -6.22 1.34
N ARG A 514 -7.76 -5.81 0.28
CA ARG A 514 -7.93 -4.45 -0.22
C ARG A 514 -9.34 -4.27 -0.78
N THR A 515 -9.83 -3.02 -0.80
CA THR A 515 -10.98 -2.66 -1.62
C THR A 515 -10.66 -2.80 -3.11
N VAL A 516 -11.68 -3.07 -3.91
CA VAL A 516 -11.57 -3.08 -5.38
C VAL A 516 -11.27 -1.65 -5.87
N SER A 517 -10.36 -1.51 -6.83
CA SER A 517 -10.04 -0.19 -7.38
C SER A 517 -11.23 0.42 -8.12
N LYS A 518 -11.46 1.73 -7.97
CA LYS A 518 -12.42 2.50 -8.80
C LYS A 518 -12.10 2.39 -10.31
N SER A 519 -10.88 1.99 -10.69
CA SER A 519 -10.46 1.75 -12.07
C SER A 519 -10.58 0.28 -12.54
N HIS A 520 -10.96 -0.67 -11.68
CA HIS A 520 -10.90 -2.11 -11.97
C HIS A 520 -11.82 -2.50 -13.14
N GLU A 521 -13.09 -2.10 -13.07
CA GLU A 521 -14.10 -2.35 -14.11
C GLU A 521 -13.66 -1.83 -15.48
N ALA A 522 -13.19 -0.58 -15.55
CA ALA A 522 -12.65 0.01 -16.78
C ALA A 522 -11.38 -0.70 -17.29
N GLN A 523 -10.58 -1.33 -16.42
CA GLN A 523 -9.47 -2.18 -16.85
C GLN A 523 -9.94 -3.55 -17.37
N MET A 524 -11.03 -4.10 -16.82
CA MET A 524 -11.59 -5.39 -17.24
C MET A 524 -12.34 -5.27 -18.58
N SER A 525 -13.08 -4.17 -18.81
CA SER A 525 -13.70 -3.87 -20.10
C SER A 525 -12.65 -3.83 -21.22
N ARG A 526 -11.58 -3.04 -21.06
CA ARG A 526 -10.46 -2.94 -22.01
C ARG A 526 -9.73 -4.26 -22.28
N LEU A 527 -9.82 -5.23 -21.36
CA LEU A 527 -9.30 -6.58 -21.56
C LEU A 527 -10.29 -7.47 -22.33
N ASN A 528 -11.59 -7.37 -22.05
CA ASN A 528 -12.63 -8.04 -22.83
C ASN A 528 -12.62 -7.57 -24.29
N GLU A 529 -12.74 -6.26 -24.51
CA GLU A 529 -12.70 -5.60 -25.83
C GLU A 529 -11.56 -6.15 -26.71
N LYS A 530 -10.36 -6.28 -26.13
CA LYS A 530 -9.17 -6.74 -26.86
C LYS A 530 -9.03 -8.27 -26.96
N ILE A 531 -9.66 -9.05 -26.08
CA ILE A 531 -9.84 -10.49 -26.27
C ILE A 531 -10.80 -10.73 -27.44
N ASP A 532 -11.87 -9.93 -27.54
CA ASP A 532 -12.89 -10.07 -28.56
C ASP A 532 -12.40 -9.58 -29.94
N GLU A 533 -11.62 -8.49 -30.00
CA GLU A 533 -10.82 -8.11 -31.19
C GLU A 533 -9.99 -9.29 -31.72
N LEU A 534 -9.28 -10.00 -30.83
CA LEU A 534 -8.44 -11.14 -31.21
C LEU A 534 -9.28 -12.35 -31.66
N LYS A 535 -10.44 -12.60 -31.03
CA LYS A 535 -11.37 -13.67 -31.44
C LYS A 535 -12.00 -13.41 -32.81
N VAL A 536 -12.28 -12.14 -33.15
CA VAL A 536 -12.69 -11.76 -34.52
C VAL A 536 -11.56 -12.02 -35.51
N GLN A 537 -10.33 -11.55 -35.24
CA GLN A 537 -9.17 -11.80 -36.11
C GLN A 537 -8.86 -13.29 -36.30
N ARG A 538 -9.02 -14.10 -35.24
CA ARG A 538 -8.93 -15.56 -35.29
C ARG A 538 -9.93 -16.15 -36.29
N LYS A 539 -11.21 -15.78 -36.15
CA LYS A 539 -12.30 -16.28 -36.98
C LYS A 539 -12.16 -15.87 -38.45
N GLU A 540 -11.65 -14.66 -38.73
CA GLU A 540 -11.31 -14.24 -40.09
C GLU A 540 -10.21 -15.10 -40.71
N LEU A 541 -9.16 -15.42 -39.96
CA LEU A 541 -8.08 -16.29 -40.44
C LEU A 541 -8.53 -17.73 -40.66
N GLU A 542 -9.44 -18.26 -39.85
CA GLU A 542 -10.06 -19.59 -40.08
C GLU A 542 -10.91 -19.60 -41.36
N VAL A 543 -11.71 -18.55 -41.59
CA VAL A 543 -12.47 -18.38 -42.82
C VAL A 543 -11.55 -18.28 -44.03
N ASP A 544 -10.48 -17.49 -43.97
CA ASP A 544 -9.50 -17.36 -45.05
C ASP A 544 -8.73 -18.69 -45.29
N LEU A 545 -8.30 -19.40 -44.25
CA LEU A 545 -7.70 -20.73 -44.34
C LEU A 545 -8.65 -21.73 -45.03
N SER A 546 -9.94 -21.70 -44.67
CA SER A 546 -10.95 -22.58 -45.26
C SER A 546 -11.19 -22.29 -46.76
N LYS A 547 -10.94 -21.06 -47.22
CA LYS A 547 -11.01 -20.68 -48.64
C LYS A 547 -9.78 -21.17 -49.40
N VAL A 548 -8.57 -20.91 -48.88
CA VAL A 548 -7.31 -21.36 -49.51
C VAL A 548 -7.26 -22.88 -49.62
N LYS A 549 -7.63 -23.62 -48.55
CA LYS A 549 -7.75 -25.10 -48.59
C LYS A 549 -8.80 -25.63 -49.57
N LYS A 550 -9.72 -24.79 -50.04
CA LYS A 550 -10.74 -25.11 -51.06
C LYS A 550 -10.45 -24.48 -52.42
N GLY A 551 -9.24 -23.94 -52.65
CA GLY A 551 -8.84 -23.27 -53.89
C GLY A 551 -9.61 -21.98 -54.20
N LYS A 552 -10.38 -21.43 -53.25
CA LYS A 552 -11.21 -20.24 -53.47
C LYS A 552 -10.43 -18.96 -53.17
N PRO A 553 -10.63 -17.87 -53.94
CA PRO A 553 -9.96 -16.61 -53.71
C PRO A 553 -10.30 -16.03 -52.33
N LEU A 554 -9.31 -15.39 -51.72
CA LEU A 554 -9.46 -14.67 -50.45
C LEU A 554 -10.38 -13.45 -50.62
N ALA A 555 -10.94 -12.99 -49.50
CA ALA A 555 -11.65 -11.72 -49.48
C ALA A 555 -10.70 -10.54 -49.78
N ARG A 556 -11.27 -9.39 -50.18
CA ARG A 556 -10.51 -8.14 -50.20
C ARG A 556 -10.19 -7.68 -48.77
N ASP A 557 -9.12 -6.91 -48.62
CA ASP A 557 -8.76 -6.26 -47.35
C ASP A 557 -9.59 -4.99 -47.10
N SER A 558 -9.33 -4.31 -45.97
CA SER A 558 -10.00 -3.06 -45.58
C SER A 558 -9.78 -1.91 -46.57
N ASP A 559 -8.76 -1.98 -47.41
CA ASP A 559 -8.46 -0.99 -48.46
C ASP A 559 -9.05 -1.41 -49.82
N GLY A 560 -9.83 -2.48 -49.88
CA GLY A 560 -10.47 -2.99 -51.09
C GLY A 560 -9.53 -3.75 -52.05
N LYS A 561 -8.28 -4.03 -51.66
CA LYS A 561 -7.31 -4.79 -52.47
C LYS A 561 -7.50 -6.29 -52.25
N PRO A 562 -7.25 -7.15 -53.25
CA PRO A 562 -7.27 -8.60 -53.03
C PRO A 562 -6.17 -8.99 -52.03
N LYS A 563 -6.53 -9.66 -50.92
CA LYS A 563 -5.54 -10.24 -50.00
C LYS A 563 -4.61 -11.15 -50.81
N LYS A 564 -3.29 -10.92 -50.74
CA LYS A 564 -2.29 -11.79 -51.40
C LYS A 564 -2.56 -13.24 -51.01
N ASN A 565 -2.46 -14.17 -51.96
CA ASN A 565 -2.67 -15.59 -51.66
C ASN A 565 -1.54 -16.07 -50.73
N VAL A 566 -1.90 -16.63 -49.57
CA VAL A 566 -0.96 -17.05 -48.50
C VAL A 566 -1.06 -18.57 -48.34
N ALA A 567 0.08 -19.25 -48.25
CA ALA A 567 0.11 -20.70 -48.02
C ALA A 567 -0.66 -21.09 -46.73
N PRO A 568 -1.40 -22.21 -46.72
CA PRO A 568 -2.20 -22.65 -45.57
C PRO A 568 -1.42 -22.67 -44.25
N GLU A 569 -0.20 -23.21 -44.26
CA GLU A 569 0.70 -23.29 -43.10
C GLU A 569 0.97 -21.93 -42.44
N VAL A 570 1.04 -20.86 -43.23
CA VAL A 570 1.30 -19.50 -42.75
C VAL A 570 0.04 -18.86 -42.16
N LEU A 571 -1.15 -19.29 -42.58
CA LEU A 571 -2.42 -18.93 -41.93
C LEU A 571 -2.60 -19.72 -40.62
N GLU A 572 -2.30 -21.02 -40.62
CA GLU A 572 -2.33 -21.87 -39.41
C GLU A 572 -1.36 -21.37 -38.34
N LYS A 573 -0.13 -21.04 -38.74
CA LYS A 573 0.88 -20.42 -37.85
C LYS A 573 0.44 -19.05 -37.31
N LYS A 574 -0.39 -18.29 -38.04
CA LYS A 574 -1.00 -17.04 -37.54
C LYS A 574 -2.15 -17.31 -36.57
N ILE A 575 -2.99 -18.31 -36.82
CA ILE A 575 -4.08 -18.72 -35.91
C ILE A 575 -3.48 -19.15 -34.57
N ALA A 576 -2.49 -20.06 -34.56
CA ALA A 576 -1.78 -20.46 -33.34
C ALA A 576 -1.12 -19.27 -32.59
N GLN A 577 -0.61 -18.28 -33.33
CA GLN A 577 -0.08 -17.03 -32.74
C GLN A 577 -1.15 -16.06 -32.22
N ILE A 578 -2.42 -16.21 -32.60
CA ILE A 578 -3.54 -15.46 -32.02
C ILE A 578 -4.12 -16.23 -30.83
N ASP A 579 -4.24 -17.56 -30.93
CA ASP A 579 -4.75 -18.42 -29.87
C ASP A 579 -3.88 -18.29 -28.61
N HIS A 580 -2.55 -18.37 -28.76
CA HIS A 580 -1.62 -18.12 -27.66
C HIS A 580 -1.67 -16.69 -27.09
N LYS A 581 -2.15 -15.69 -27.85
CA LYS A 581 -2.41 -14.33 -27.31
C LYS A 581 -3.73 -14.27 -26.55
N ILE A 582 -4.77 -14.94 -27.04
CA ILE A 582 -6.08 -15.05 -26.38
C ILE A 582 -5.90 -15.75 -25.03
N GLU A 583 -5.31 -16.95 -25.01
CA GLU A 583 -4.98 -17.71 -23.79
C GLU A 583 -4.25 -16.86 -22.75
N LYS A 584 -3.20 -16.15 -23.18
CA LYS A 584 -2.39 -15.26 -22.34
C LYS A 584 -3.19 -14.06 -21.80
N MET A 585 -4.09 -13.51 -22.59
CA MET A 585 -4.97 -12.42 -22.14
C MET A 585 -6.09 -12.90 -21.23
N GLU A 586 -6.65 -14.08 -21.47
CA GLU A 586 -7.67 -14.70 -20.61
C GLU A 586 -7.09 -15.20 -19.27
N LEU A 587 -5.84 -15.70 -19.26
CA LEU A 587 -5.09 -15.94 -18.02
C LEU A 587 -4.86 -14.63 -17.27
N SER A 588 -4.36 -13.58 -17.93
CA SER A 588 -4.15 -12.26 -17.33
C SER A 588 -5.45 -11.63 -16.80
N LYS A 589 -6.58 -11.84 -17.48
CA LYS A 589 -7.93 -11.42 -17.06
C LYS A 589 -8.35 -12.16 -15.78
N ARG A 590 -8.27 -13.50 -15.76
CA ARG A 590 -8.58 -14.33 -14.58
C ARG A 590 -7.73 -13.91 -13.38
N THR A 591 -6.39 -13.92 -13.53
CA THR A 591 -5.47 -13.51 -12.46
C THR A 591 -5.70 -12.08 -11.95
N LYS A 592 -6.16 -11.13 -12.79
CA LYS A 592 -6.55 -9.80 -12.31
C LYS A 592 -7.83 -9.81 -11.47
N GLU A 593 -8.83 -10.58 -11.89
CA GLU A 593 -10.11 -10.72 -11.21
C GLU A 593 -9.96 -11.45 -9.87
N ASP A 594 -9.24 -12.58 -9.87
CA ASP A 594 -8.93 -13.42 -8.69
C ASP A 594 -8.13 -12.68 -7.61
N LEU A 595 -7.46 -11.58 -7.99
CA LEU A 595 -6.63 -10.76 -7.11
C LEU A 595 -7.27 -9.40 -6.78
N LYS A 596 -8.49 -9.08 -7.28
CA LYS A 596 -9.07 -7.73 -7.14
C LYS A 596 -9.18 -7.28 -5.69
N THR A 597 -9.52 -8.19 -4.77
CA THR A 597 -9.63 -7.98 -3.31
C THR A 597 -8.36 -8.28 -2.52
N VAL A 598 -7.28 -8.79 -3.13
CA VAL A 598 -6.10 -9.33 -2.40
C VAL A 598 -4.87 -8.42 -2.50
N ALA A 599 -4.22 -8.13 -1.37
CA ALA A 599 -3.12 -7.18 -1.23
C ALA A 599 -1.72 -7.85 -1.20
N LEU A 600 -1.38 -8.58 -2.27
CA LEU A 600 -0.14 -9.36 -2.49
C LEU A 600 1.20 -8.65 -2.16
N GLY A 601 1.23 -7.32 -2.10
CA GLY A 601 2.42 -6.57 -1.72
C GLY A 601 2.75 -6.65 -0.22
N THR A 602 1.74 -6.83 0.64
CA THR A 602 1.93 -6.76 2.10
C THR A 602 2.66 -7.99 2.64
N SER A 603 2.31 -9.19 2.13
CA SER A 603 3.05 -10.45 2.35
C SER A 603 4.48 -10.35 1.83
N LYS A 604 4.65 -10.11 0.52
CA LYS A 604 5.94 -10.08 -0.20
C LYS A 604 6.96 -9.07 0.32
N ILE A 605 6.54 -7.96 0.94
CA ILE A 605 7.48 -6.97 1.49
C ILE A 605 7.94 -7.32 2.92
N ASN A 606 7.16 -8.07 3.72
CA ASN A 606 7.34 -8.11 5.18
C ASN A 606 7.33 -9.50 5.83
N TYR A 607 6.61 -10.47 5.26
CA TYR A 607 6.29 -11.76 5.91
C TYR A 607 6.89 -12.97 5.19
N LEU A 608 7.18 -12.86 3.89
CA LEU A 608 7.85 -13.89 3.09
C LEU A 608 9.36 -13.73 3.17
N ASP A 609 10.12 -14.78 3.51
CA ASP A 609 11.59 -14.76 3.40
C ASP A 609 12.00 -14.58 1.93
N PRO A 610 12.70 -13.50 1.56
CA PRO A 610 13.08 -13.24 0.17
C PRO A 610 13.96 -14.34 -0.42
N ARG A 611 14.67 -15.12 0.42
CA ARG A 611 15.52 -16.22 -0.04
C ARG A 611 14.73 -17.35 -0.70
N ILE A 612 13.52 -17.65 -0.23
CA ILE A 612 12.62 -18.62 -0.89
C ILE A 612 12.39 -18.18 -2.33
N THR A 613 12.11 -16.89 -2.53
CA THR A 613 11.87 -16.31 -3.86
C THR A 613 13.12 -16.35 -4.73
N VAL A 614 14.29 -15.99 -4.19
CA VAL A 614 15.56 -15.98 -4.94
C VAL A 614 15.99 -17.40 -5.32
N ALA A 615 15.97 -18.34 -4.38
CA ALA A 615 16.30 -19.74 -4.62
C ALA A 615 15.35 -20.37 -5.64
N TRP A 616 14.02 -20.17 -5.50
CA TRP A 616 13.04 -20.61 -6.50
C TRP A 616 13.29 -19.99 -7.88
N CYS A 617 13.64 -18.69 -7.96
CA CYS A 617 13.98 -18.04 -9.23
C CYS A 617 15.22 -18.65 -9.89
N LYS A 618 16.27 -18.97 -9.10
CA LYS A 618 17.48 -19.67 -9.56
C LYS A 618 17.14 -21.07 -10.08
N ARG A 619 16.44 -21.89 -9.29
CA ARG A 619 16.01 -23.26 -9.66
C ARG A 619 15.14 -23.32 -10.92
N ASN A 620 14.40 -22.25 -11.24
CA ASN A 620 13.40 -22.23 -12.32
C ASN A 620 13.72 -21.32 -13.50
N GLU A 621 14.92 -20.73 -13.56
CA GLU A 621 15.34 -19.77 -14.60
C GLU A 621 14.39 -18.56 -14.76
N VAL A 622 13.78 -18.11 -13.66
CA VAL A 622 12.87 -16.96 -13.66
C VAL A 622 13.68 -15.70 -13.33
N PRO A 623 13.74 -14.68 -14.22
CA PRO A 623 14.43 -13.43 -13.91
C PRO A 623 13.80 -12.74 -12.70
N ILE A 624 14.61 -12.42 -11.68
CA ILE A 624 14.15 -11.93 -10.37
C ILE A 624 13.37 -10.61 -10.49
N GLU A 625 13.63 -9.82 -11.54
CA GLU A 625 12.90 -8.58 -11.89
C GLU A 625 11.42 -8.80 -12.22
N LYS A 626 11.02 -10.03 -12.54
CA LYS A 626 9.60 -10.42 -12.71
C LYS A 626 8.86 -10.41 -11.38
N ILE A 627 9.55 -10.78 -10.29
CA ILE A 627 8.95 -10.94 -8.96
C ILE A 627 9.22 -9.72 -8.06
N PHE A 628 10.43 -9.18 -8.10
CA PHE A 628 10.88 -8.04 -7.30
C PHE A 628 11.15 -6.81 -8.18
N ASN A 629 10.50 -5.69 -7.86
CA ASN A 629 10.81 -4.41 -8.49
C ASN A 629 12.14 -3.83 -7.95
N LYS A 630 12.67 -2.77 -8.58
CA LYS A 630 13.94 -2.13 -8.17
C LYS A 630 14.04 -1.81 -6.67
N SER A 631 12.94 -1.41 -6.03
CA SER A 631 12.92 -1.11 -4.58
C SER A 631 13.01 -2.37 -3.72
N LEU A 632 12.38 -3.47 -4.14
CA LEU A 632 12.49 -4.77 -3.48
C LEU A 632 13.87 -5.41 -3.69
N LEU A 633 14.45 -5.30 -4.89
CA LEU A 633 15.82 -5.73 -5.15
C LEU A 633 16.83 -5.00 -4.24
N ALA A 634 16.66 -3.68 -4.07
CA ALA A 634 17.48 -2.89 -3.15
C ALA A 634 17.23 -3.24 -1.67
N LYS A 635 15.99 -3.55 -1.25
CA LYS A 635 15.71 -4.03 0.13
C LYS A 635 16.37 -5.38 0.40
N PHE A 636 16.22 -6.32 -0.53
CA PHE A 636 16.56 -7.73 -0.36
C PHE A 636 17.94 -8.10 -0.91
N ALA A 637 18.83 -7.13 -1.12
CA ALA A 637 20.19 -7.37 -1.61
C ALA A 637 20.93 -8.45 -0.79
N TRP A 638 20.75 -8.45 0.55
CA TRP A 638 21.32 -9.44 1.47
C TRP A 638 20.88 -10.90 1.21
N ALA A 639 19.84 -11.12 0.42
CA ALA A 639 19.27 -12.44 0.11
C ALA A 639 19.60 -12.92 -1.32
N MET A 640 20.24 -12.10 -2.17
CA MET A 640 20.46 -12.42 -3.58
C MET A 640 21.49 -13.55 -3.78
N ASP A 641 22.46 -13.65 -2.89
CA ASP A 641 23.55 -14.63 -2.96
C ASP A 641 23.18 -16.01 -2.37
N VAL A 642 21.93 -16.21 -1.95
CA VAL A 642 21.49 -17.49 -1.37
C VAL A 642 21.60 -18.65 -2.37
N ASP A 643 21.97 -19.82 -1.86
CA ASP A 643 22.08 -21.06 -2.63
C ASP A 643 20.76 -21.45 -3.34
N PRO A 644 20.80 -22.00 -4.58
CA PRO A 644 19.63 -22.52 -5.27
C PRO A 644 18.84 -23.56 -4.45
N GLU A 645 19.48 -24.38 -3.62
CA GLU A 645 18.83 -25.44 -2.83
C GLU A 645 18.27 -24.95 -1.49
N PHE A 646 18.31 -23.65 -1.22
CA PHE A 646 17.72 -23.09 0.00
C PHE A 646 16.22 -23.41 0.11
N ARG A 647 15.86 -23.94 1.28
CA ARG A 647 14.51 -24.15 1.80
C ARG A 647 14.37 -23.43 3.13
N PHE A 648 13.18 -22.92 3.41
CA PHE A 648 12.84 -22.27 4.68
C PHE A 648 12.52 -23.32 5.74
#